data_AF-A0A284QUE2-F1
#
_entry.id   AF-A0A284QUE2-F1
#
_cell.length_a   1.000
_cell.length_b   1.000
_cell.length_c   1.000
_cell.angle_alpha   90.00
_cell.angle_beta   90.00
_cell.angle_gamma   90.00
#
_symmetry.space_group_name_H-M   'P 1'
#
loop_
_entity.id
_entity.type
_entity.pdbx_description
1 polymer ?
#
loop_
_entity_poly.entity_id
_entity_poly.type
_entity_poly.pdbx_seq_one_letter_code
_entity_poly.pdbx_strand_id
1 'polypeptide(L)'
;MAPADISVPTSILDTDLYKLTMQAAVLHHFPTVPAVYKFTLRDKQISFTPHFVDILNGVVSHFTDITLQPAEREWLQSACPYFTPEYLDYLSAYRFKPEQVQITFVPYTDNSERGTIDIVMSGPWVETILWEVPILACISETYYNTIEEDWNYDGQEDIAYSKAKALQEGGCVYMEFGTRRRRTFHAQDIMVGALVRASTEMQSGGRLMGTSNVHFAHKYNVAPMGTIAHEWFMGVAALKGYETANSLALELWEQSFPDSRALIALTDTFSTGAFFKSFVQVPDLARRWTGLRQDSGDPFTFSPRAKAVYEKLGIDHHTKTITFSDGLDVEKALKLQKQSEEIGFKGSFAVSYNRSRLHKFLDAASFGIGTFLSNDFCKASSGGKEKSKAMNMVIKLASVDGKPCVKISDDLTKVCALISRRLPGVNDMGHRILETKRRLDTFGWTICTLRLCEWMSSLVAPYRPDIRAYSGSQAKQNQTHPDICARMSPSICRVVEDAKYQTREKRAARQAKKQPWIVLKLMVFITTGIMIYTAYVYIGRFCVPGIRREHARDAGGILPVVPLDAMGVVIVSPGYARDHVPRSPQPPPLPQTPFVPPMRPFIGSNVDVESGAMGNPARTTNDTIGGPAYEDMQIHDPRPVHDNDETHEGVTYNNYAHPPPLQAPTSPPPQSDGNWAEDKDLDFRIRMSMMHVERRPPMNPVLLPAYRYCTKDELVKPHRAHHCSTCGTCVLKYDHHCPWIGQCVGARNHKFFINFNQATAIFAAYTFATLLTYNIRVGTATGGDLDVQQVVIIALSGLFFIFTITLFISHVRLLYLSQTTVEAMYDRSMKEREGHVLNDAFGLCGFIQKIRMQRSWDAEWGRIGREGNLWWLGSGRKGWEDVMGDWWVGWIFPVGRGLSDGLNYTANPRFDEAGRWRRRKEWPVGLQ
;
A
#
# COMPACT_ATOMS: atom_id res chain seq x y z
N MET A 1 18.21 37.47 -23.20
CA MET A 1 16.81 37.89 -22.97
C MET A 1 16.45 37.54 -21.54
N ALA A 2 15.66 38.37 -20.85
CA ALA A 2 15.01 37.90 -19.62
C ALA A 2 13.97 36.83 -20.00
N PRO A 3 13.81 35.74 -19.23
CA PRO A 3 12.70 34.81 -19.43
C PRO A 3 11.39 35.53 -19.13
N ALA A 4 10.32 35.18 -19.85
CA ALA A 4 9.00 35.77 -19.63
C ALA A 4 8.45 35.39 -18.25
N ASP A 5 7.91 36.40 -17.54
CA ASP A 5 7.07 36.33 -16.34
C ASP A 5 7.40 35.21 -15.34
N ILE A 6 8.42 35.46 -14.52
CA ILE A 6 8.67 34.71 -13.28
C ILE A 6 7.48 34.95 -12.33
N SER A 7 6.57 33.98 -12.21
CA SER A 7 5.42 34.08 -11.31
C SER A 7 5.84 33.97 -9.84
N VAL A 8 5.84 35.11 -9.15
CA VAL A 8 6.14 35.28 -7.72
C VAL A 8 4.81 35.57 -6.98
N PRO A 9 4.59 35.06 -5.76
CA PRO A 9 3.36 35.33 -5.02
C PRO A 9 3.15 36.84 -4.78
N THR A 10 1.93 37.32 -5.04
CA THR A 10 1.59 38.76 -5.06
C THR A 10 1.56 39.42 -3.69
N SER A 11 1.55 38.63 -2.61
CA SER A 11 1.41 39.07 -1.22
C SER A 11 1.87 37.97 -0.27
N ILE A 12 2.29 38.34 0.94
CA ILE A 12 2.52 37.38 2.05
C ILE A 12 1.23 36.63 2.44
N LEU A 13 0.06 37.19 2.10
CA LEU A 13 -1.25 36.58 2.30
C LEU A 13 -1.63 35.57 1.20
N ASP A 14 -0.83 35.39 0.15
CA ASP A 14 -1.02 34.32 -0.86
C ASP A 14 -0.59 32.95 -0.30
N THR A 15 -1.27 32.56 0.78
CA THR A 15 -0.99 31.41 1.63
C THR A 15 -2.28 30.93 2.29
N ASP A 16 -2.32 29.67 2.72
CA ASP A 16 -3.50 29.13 3.40
C ASP A 16 -3.52 29.61 4.88
N LEU A 17 -4.65 30.12 5.39
CA LEU A 17 -4.79 30.73 6.73
C LEU A 17 -4.18 29.90 7.88
N TYR A 18 -4.20 28.56 7.77
CA TYR A 18 -3.62 27.68 8.78
C TYR A 18 -2.10 27.89 8.97
N LYS A 19 -1.39 28.42 7.96
CA LYS A 19 0.01 28.84 8.07
C LYS A 19 0.18 29.99 9.06
N LEU A 20 -0.65 31.03 8.97
CA LEU A 20 -0.60 32.20 9.84
C LEU A 20 -1.00 31.83 11.29
N THR A 21 -2.07 31.05 11.47
CA THR A 21 -2.49 30.62 12.82
C THR A 21 -1.49 29.67 13.47
N MET A 22 -0.87 28.75 12.73
CA MET A 22 0.21 27.96 13.30
C MET A 22 1.48 28.79 13.55
N GLN A 23 1.80 29.79 12.71
CA GLN A 23 2.94 30.67 12.98
C GLN A 23 2.73 31.45 14.28
N ALA A 24 1.54 32.00 14.53
CA ALA A 24 1.21 32.66 15.79
C ALA A 24 1.33 31.70 17.00
N ALA A 25 0.82 30.47 16.89
CA ALA A 25 0.95 29.46 17.95
C ALA A 25 2.40 28.98 18.18
N VAL A 26 3.22 28.91 17.12
CA VAL A 26 4.66 28.60 17.20
C VAL A 26 5.45 29.78 17.76
N LEU A 27 5.09 31.04 17.44
CA LEU A 27 5.67 32.24 18.06
C LEU A 27 5.39 32.28 19.58
N HIS A 28 4.17 31.92 19.98
CA HIS A 28 3.74 31.91 21.39
C HIS A 28 4.43 30.81 22.22
N HIS A 29 4.55 29.59 21.69
CA HIS A 29 5.02 28.43 22.47
C HIS A 29 6.43 27.93 22.14
N PHE A 30 6.93 28.17 20.92
CA PHE A 30 8.14 27.55 20.38
C PHE A 30 9.03 28.51 19.52
N PRO A 31 9.19 29.81 19.87
CA PRO A 31 9.72 30.82 18.94
C PRO A 31 11.16 30.56 18.46
N THR A 32 12.01 29.95 19.28
CA THR A 32 13.42 29.68 19.00
C THR A 32 13.71 28.28 18.46
N VAL A 33 12.69 27.41 18.36
CA VAL A 33 12.90 26.00 18.06
C VAL A 33 13.23 25.80 16.58
N PRO A 34 14.32 25.11 16.20
CA PRO A 34 14.64 24.86 14.80
C PRO A 34 13.76 23.75 14.20
N ALA A 35 13.38 23.91 12.94
CA ALA A 35 12.60 22.95 12.17
C ALA A 35 13.27 22.65 10.82
N VAL A 36 12.97 21.47 10.27
CA VAL A 36 13.32 21.09 8.90
C VAL A 36 12.07 20.61 8.17
N TYR A 37 11.78 21.19 7.02
CA TYR A 37 10.74 20.76 6.09
C TYR A 37 11.39 20.07 4.87
N LYS A 38 10.69 19.10 4.28
CA LYS A 38 11.14 18.42 3.07
C LYS A 38 10.02 18.22 2.06
N PHE A 39 10.33 18.48 0.78
CA PHE A 39 9.47 18.21 -0.36
C PHE A 39 9.39 16.70 -0.67
N THR A 40 8.26 16.26 -1.23
CA THR A 40 8.06 14.91 -1.76
C THR A 40 7.01 14.93 -2.86
N LEU A 41 7.47 14.83 -4.10
CA LEU A 41 6.64 14.42 -5.24
C LEU A 41 6.29 12.92 -5.09
N ARG A 42 5.01 12.56 -5.29
CA ARG A 42 4.55 11.15 -5.22
C ARG A 42 4.40 10.49 -6.58
N ASP A 43 4.24 11.28 -7.65
CA ASP A 43 4.02 10.78 -8.99
C ASP A 43 5.34 10.43 -9.67
N LYS A 44 5.56 9.13 -9.94
CA LYS A 44 6.82 8.64 -10.53
C LYS A 44 6.92 8.79 -12.06
N GLN A 45 6.00 9.53 -12.66
CA GLN A 45 5.96 9.81 -14.11
C GLN A 45 6.38 11.25 -14.43
N ILE A 46 6.33 12.15 -13.45
CA ILE A 46 6.70 13.55 -13.60
C ILE A 46 8.22 13.68 -13.49
N SER A 47 8.81 14.53 -14.32
CA SER A 47 10.25 14.80 -14.35
C SER A 47 10.53 16.26 -14.67
N PHE A 48 11.52 16.82 -13.97
CA PHE A 48 11.95 18.21 -14.10
C PHE A 48 13.20 18.31 -14.98
N THR A 49 13.58 19.53 -15.33
CA THR A 49 14.83 19.89 -16.03
C THR A 49 15.72 20.72 -15.11
N PRO A 50 17.02 20.92 -15.43
CA PRO A 50 17.85 21.93 -14.76
C PRO A 50 17.23 23.32 -14.83
N HIS A 51 16.72 23.71 -16.01
CA HIS A 51 16.10 25.02 -16.24
C HIS A 51 14.89 25.31 -15.32
N PHE A 52 14.08 24.30 -15.00
CA PHE A 52 13.01 24.42 -14.01
C PHE A 52 13.55 24.80 -12.62
N VAL A 53 14.70 24.23 -12.23
CA VAL A 53 15.36 24.56 -10.95
C VAL A 53 15.98 25.95 -10.98
N ASP A 54 16.54 26.38 -12.11
CA ASP A 54 17.05 27.75 -12.28
C ASP A 54 15.93 28.78 -12.11
N ILE A 55 14.77 28.56 -12.75
CA ILE A 55 13.58 29.41 -12.58
C ILE A 55 13.09 29.39 -11.13
N LEU A 56 12.99 28.21 -10.49
CA LEU A 56 12.49 28.12 -9.12
C LEU A 56 13.44 28.77 -8.10
N ASN A 57 14.76 28.71 -8.31
CA ASN A 57 15.73 29.48 -7.52
C ASN A 57 15.53 31.00 -7.73
N GLY A 58 15.29 31.44 -8.97
CA GLY A 58 14.95 32.82 -9.29
C GLY A 58 13.61 33.28 -8.69
N VAL A 59 12.61 32.41 -8.60
CA VAL A 59 11.38 32.68 -7.86
C VAL A 59 11.69 32.89 -6.37
N VAL A 60 12.45 31.97 -5.76
CA VAL A 60 12.78 32.01 -4.32
C VAL A 60 13.62 33.23 -3.93
N SER A 61 14.47 33.78 -4.81
CA SER A 61 15.22 35.00 -4.48
C SER A 61 14.32 36.24 -4.32
N HIS A 62 13.21 36.34 -5.07
CA HIS A 62 12.28 37.47 -4.98
C HIS A 62 11.35 37.43 -3.75
N PHE A 63 11.38 36.35 -2.95
CA PHE A 63 10.58 36.28 -1.72
C PHE A 63 11.00 37.32 -0.67
N THR A 64 12.20 37.91 -0.76
CA THR A 64 12.66 38.98 0.14
C THR A 64 11.79 40.23 0.09
N ASP A 65 11.18 40.49 -1.08
CA ASP A 65 10.39 41.70 -1.35
C ASP A 65 8.93 41.54 -0.88
N ILE A 66 8.49 40.30 -0.64
CA ILE A 66 7.14 39.95 -0.21
C ILE A 66 6.95 40.32 1.27
N THR A 67 6.08 41.29 1.52
CA THR A 67 5.88 41.91 2.84
C THR A 67 4.40 42.19 3.11
N LEU A 68 3.97 42.15 4.38
CA LEU A 68 2.59 42.48 4.76
C LEU A 68 2.35 43.98 4.59
N GLN A 69 1.45 44.36 3.68
CA GLN A 69 1.14 45.77 3.46
C GLN A 69 0.31 46.36 4.61
N PRO A 70 0.35 47.69 4.88
CA PRO A 70 -0.41 48.29 5.97
C PRO A 70 -1.93 48.01 5.88
N ALA A 71 -2.51 48.14 4.69
CA ALA A 71 -3.93 47.82 4.46
C ALA A 71 -4.25 46.33 4.66
N GLU A 72 -3.31 45.43 4.36
CA GLU A 72 -3.47 43.99 4.61
C GLU A 72 -3.40 43.68 6.11
N ARG A 73 -2.53 44.36 6.88
CA ARG A 73 -2.47 44.26 8.35
C ARG A 73 -3.78 44.73 8.98
N GLU A 74 -4.32 45.86 8.55
CA GLU A 74 -5.60 46.39 9.03
C GLU A 74 -6.77 45.47 8.69
N TRP A 75 -6.87 44.99 7.44
CA TRP A 75 -7.89 44.01 7.06
C TRP A 75 -7.76 42.73 7.86
N LEU A 76 -6.55 42.17 8.01
CA LEU A 76 -6.31 40.92 8.74
C LEU A 76 -6.67 41.04 10.23
N GLN A 77 -6.38 42.18 10.87
CA GLN A 77 -6.82 42.46 12.24
C GLN A 77 -8.35 42.44 12.37
N SER A 78 -9.07 42.93 11.35
CA SER A 78 -10.54 42.99 11.34
C SER A 78 -11.21 41.65 11.01
N ALA A 79 -10.65 40.89 10.07
CA ALA A 79 -11.16 39.60 9.59
C ALA A 79 -10.83 38.44 10.54
N CYS A 80 -9.66 38.51 11.18
CA CYS A 80 -9.13 37.50 12.08
C CYS A 80 -8.79 38.12 13.46
N PRO A 81 -9.79 38.60 14.24
CA PRO A 81 -9.58 39.36 15.48
C PRO A 81 -8.97 38.57 16.64
N TYR A 82 -8.70 37.27 16.44
CA TYR A 82 -7.94 36.42 17.36
C TYR A 82 -6.41 36.47 17.11
N PHE A 83 -5.94 37.18 16.08
CA PHE A 83 -4.53 37.56 15.98
C PHE A 83 -4.27 38.76 16.88
N THR A 84 -3.28 38.62 17.77
CA THR A 84 -2.87 39.69 18.68
C THR A 84 -2.03 40.74 17.93
N PRO A 85 -1.97 42.00 18.42
CA PRO A 85 -1.14 43.04 17.81
C PRO A 85 0.33 42.63 17.66
N GLU A 86 0.88 41.92 18.65
CA GLU A 86 2.28 41.48 18.67
C GLU A 86 2.58 40.46 17.55
N TYR A 87 1.62 39.58 17.22
CA TYR A 87 1.78 38.68 16.07
C TYR A 87 1.67 39.43 14.74
N LEU A 88 0.76 40.42 14.63
CA LEU A 88 0.63 41.21 13.41
C LEU A 88 1.85 42.11 13.16
N ASP A 89 2.44 42.66 14.23
CA ASP A 89 3.68 43.44 14.14
C ASP A 89 4.88 42.55 13.82
N TYR A 90 4.93 41.32 14.38
CA TYR A 90 5.88 40.29 13.95
C TYR A 90 5.71 39.95 12.46
N LEU A 91 4.47 39.79 11.96
CA LEU A 91 4.19 39.46 10.56
C LEU A 91 4.49 40.63 9.60
N SER A 92 4.35 41.88 10.04
CA SER A 92 4.81 43.07 9.30
C SER A 92 6.34 43.22 9.30
N ALA A 93 7.01 42.81 10.38
CA ALA A 93 8.48 42.78 10.45
C ALA A 93 9.10 41.56 9.72
N TYR A 94 8.36 40.47 9.58
CA TYR A 94 8.83 39.23 8.96
C TYR A 94 9.31 39.44 7.52
N ARG A 95 10.44 38.83 7.18
CA ARG A 95 10.97 38.72 5.82
C ARG A 95 11.32 37.27 5.56
N PHE A 96 11.00 36.79 4.36
CA PHE A 96 11.51 35.51 3.90
C PHE A 96 13.03 35.57 3.72
N LYS A 97 13.69 34.44 3.97
CA LYS A 97 15.14 34.28 3.97
C LYS A 97 15.54 33.19 2.97
N PRO A 98 15.85 33.52 1.70
CA PRO A 98 16.11 32.53 0.64
C PRO A 98 17.15 31.47 1.00
N GLU A 99 18.13 31.81 1.84
CA GLU A 99 19.15 30.91 2.37
C GLU A 99 18.60 29.76 3.23
N GLN A 100 17.35 29.84 3.68
CA GLN A 100 16.64 28.74 4.35
C GLN A 100 16.19 27.64 3.40
N VAL A 101 16.20 27.86 2.09
CA VAL A 101 15.59 26.99 1.07
C VAL A 101 16.64 26.41 0.14
N GLN A 102 16.97 25.12 0.31
CA GLN A 102 17.87 24.41 -0.59
C GLN A 102 17.07 23.62 -1.63
N ILE A 103 17.16 24.04 -2.90
CA ILE A 103 16.65 23.30 -4.06
C ILE A 103 17.83 22.60 -4.74
N THR A 104 17.66 21.35 -5.16
CA THR A 104 18.71 20.57 -5.86
C THR A 104 18.10 19.72 -6.96
N PHE A 105 18.57 19.88 -8.20
CA PHE A 105 18.28 18.96 -9.29
C PHE A 105 19.01 17.63 -9.08
N VAL A 106 18.34 16.52 -9.34
CA VAL A 106 18.89 15.16 -9.25
C VAL A 106 18.57 14.42 -10.55
N PRO A 107 19.51 14.33 -11.51
CA PRO A 107 19.27 13.67 -12.78
C PRO A 107 19.06 12.16 -12.61
N TYR A 108 18.35 11.51 -13.54
CA TYR A 108 18.09 10.07 -13.45
C TYR A 108 19.27 9.18 -13.85
N THR A 109 20.18 9.71 -14.66
CA THR A 109 21.49 9.14 -15.01
C THR A 109 22.49 10.29 -15.09
N ASP A 110 23.78 9.98 -15.04
CA ASP A 110 24.81 10.97 -15.36
C ASP A 110 24.52 11.62 -16.74
N ASN A 111 24.69 12.94 -16.82
CA ASN A 111 24.36 13.79 -17.97
C ASN A 111 22.89 13.78 -18.44
N SER A 112 21.91 13.37 -17.63
CA SER A 112 20.49 13.44 -18.02
C SER A 112 19.89 14.85 -17.86
N GLU A 113 19.30 15.39 -18.92
CA GLU A 113 18.49 16.63 -18.91
C GLU A 113 17.17 16.47 -18.13
N ARG A 114 16.78 15.24 -17.77
CA ARG A 114 15.56 14.94 -17.01
C ARG A 114 15.88 14.27 -15.68
N GLY A 115 15.19 14.71 -14.64
CA GLY A 115 15.46 14.27 -13.27
C GLY A 115 14.31 14.50 -12.31
N THR A 116 14.62 14.38 -11.03
CA THR A 116 13.76 14.77 -9.91
C THR A 116 14.37 15.97 -9.17
N ILE A 117 13.63 16.54 -8.23
CA ILE A 117 14.10 17.65 -7.39
C ILE A 117 14.07 17.23 -5.92
N ASP A 118 15.15 17.53 -5.20
CA ASP A 118 15.21 17.46 -3.75
C ASP A 118 15.10 18.89 -3.21
N ILE A 119 14.09 19.18 -2.38
CA ILE A 119 13.94 20.48 -1.72
C ILE A 119 13.86 20.26 -0.21
N VAL A 120 14.69 20.99 0.51
CA VAL A 120 14.77 21.02 1.98
C VAL A 120 14.70 22.47 2.42
N MET A 121 13.91 22.76 3.46
CA MET A 121 13.92 24.08 4.08
C MET A 121 14.25 23.96 5.57
N SER A 122 15.12 24.81 6.09
CA SER A 122 15.65 24.69 7.46
C SER A 122 15.96 26.04 8.10
N GLY A 123 15.61 26.17 9.38
CA GLY A 123 15.73 27.42 10.15
C GLY A 123 14.85 27.38 11.40
N PRO A 124 14.59 28.51 12.06
CA PRO A 124 13.58 28.59 13.13
C PRO A 124 12.20 28.15 12.62
N TRP A 125 11.43 27.43 13.45
CA TRP A 125 10.11 26.93 13.07
C TRP A 125 9.14 28.08 12.77
N VAL A 126 9.16 29.13 13.60
CA VAL A 126 8.35 30.34 13.41
C VAL A 126 8.63 31.06 12.08
N GLU A 127 9.85 30.92 11.52
CA GLU A 127 10.20 31.51 10.24
C GLU A 127 9.90 30.57 9.07
N THR A 128 10.29 29.30 9.20
CA THR A 128 10.23 28.33 8.10
C THR A 128 8.83 27.80 7.80
N ILE A 129 7.90 27.91 8.76
CA ILE A 129 6.53 27.39 8.65
C ILE A 129 5.75 27.96 7.46
N LEU A 130 5.98 29.23 7.08
CA LEU A 130 5.26 29.92 6.01
C LEU A 130 5.62 29.39 4.62
N TRP A 131 6.83 28.84 4.41
CA TRP A 131 7.31 28.43 3.09
C TRP A 131 6.51 27.29 2.43
N GLU A 132 5.76 26.46 3.17
CA GLU A 132 5.05 25.29 2.60
C GLU A 132 4.12 25.68 1.43
N VAL A 133 3.23 26.65 1.66
CA VAL A 133 2.14 26.94 0.71
C VAL A 133 2.64 27.69 -0.52
N PRO A 134 3.42 28.78 -0.38
CA PRO A 134 3.92 29.52 -1.54
C PRO A 134 4.87 28.68 -2.41
N ILE A 135 5.82 27.94 -1.82
CA ILE A 135 6.74 27.10 -2.61
C ILE A 135 5.97 25.98 -3.34
N LEU A 136 4.97 25.36 -2.72
CA LEU A 136 4.14 24.38 -3.43
C LEU A 136 3.32 25.02 -4.56
N ALA A 137 2.80 26.24 -4.38
CA ALA A 137 2.10 26.96 -5.44
C ALA A 137 3.06 27.28 -6.61
N CYS A 138 4.25 27.83 -6.33
CA CYS A 138 5.27 28.13 -7.33
C CYS A 138 5.76 26.88 -8.08
N ILE A 139 6.02 25.76 -7.39
CA ILE A 139 6.39 24.48 -8.03
C ILE A 139 5.30 24.01 -9.00
N SER A 140 4.02 24.22 -8.64
CA SER A 140 2.87 23.91 -9.50
C SER A 140 2.90 24.77 -10.76
N GLU A 141 2.99 26.07 -10.56
CA GLU A 141 2.88 27.11 -11.59
C GLU A 141 4.05 27.07 -12.58
N THR A 142 5.30 26.99 -12.08
CA THR A 142 6.48 26.81 -12.93
C THR A 142 6.39 25.52 -13.77
N TYR A 143 5.80 24.43 -13.25
CA TYR A 143 5.69 23.17 -14.00
C TYR A 143 4.69 23.27 -15.17
N TYR A 144 3.53 23.88 -14.94
CA TYR A 144 2.52 24.07 -15.98
C TYR A 144 2.88 25.17 -16.99
N ASN A 145 3.82 26.06 -16.64
CA ASN A 145 4.34 27.10 -17.53
C ASN A 145 5.63 26.70 -18.28
N THR A 146 6.24 25.52 -18.01
CA THR A 146 7.55 25.14 -18.61
C THR A 146 7.74 23.64 -18.96
N ILE A 147 6.81 22.76 -18.57
CA ILE A 147 6.94 21.29 -18.79
C ILE A 147 5.64 20.66 -19.32
N GLU A 148 4.49 21.03 -18.76
CA GLU A 148 3.15 20.59 -19.22
C GLU A 148 2.35 21.82 -19.64
N GLU A 149 2.68 22.37 -20.81
CA GLU A 149 2.06 23.57 -21.40
C GLU A 149 0.77 23.27 -22.21
N ASP A 150 0.42 21.99 -22.41
CA ASP A 150 -0.78 21.56 -23.15
C ASP A 150 -2.06 21.72 -22.30
N TRP A 151 -2.49 22.96 -22.11
CA TRP A 151 -3.73 23.36 -21.43
C TRP A 151 -4.03 24.84 -21.71
N ASN A 152 -5.23 25.29 -21.39
CA ASN A 152 -5.60 26.71 -21.42
C ASN A 152 -6.68 27.01 -20.35
N TYR A 153 -7.13 28.27 -20.29
CA TYR A 153 -8.14 28.73 -19.32
C TYR A 153 -9.60 28.55 -19.80
N ASP A 154 -9.82 27.97 -20.99
CA ASP A 154 -11.14 27.93 -21.64
C ASP A 154 -12.17 27.20 -20.78
N GLY A 155 -13.33 27.84 -20.57
CA GLY A 155 -14.43 27.30 -19.79
C GLY A 155 -14.15 27.09 -18.29
N GLN A 156 -12.98 27.48 -17.76
CA GLN A 156 -12.66 27.26 -16.34
C GLN A 156 -13.63 27.99 -15.39
N GLU A 157 -14.11 29.18 -15.77
CA GLU A 157 -15.14 29.89 -14.99
C GLU A 157 -16.46 29.11 -14.96
N ASP A 158 -16.95 28.64 -16.12
CA ASP A 158 -18.18 27.84 -16.21
C ASP A 158 -18.08 26.51 -15.48
N ILE A 159 -16.91 25.86 -15.53
CA ILE A 159 -16.60 24.63 -14.79
C ILE A 159 -16.63 24.89 -13.28
N ALA A 160 -16.01 25.96 -12.80
CA ALA A 160 -16.01 26.34 -11.39
C ALA A 160 -17.41 26.75 -10.90
N TYR A 161 -18.14 27.55 -11.68
CA TYR A 161 -19.53 27.93 -11.42
C TYR A 161 -20.46 26.72 -11.38
N SER A 162 -20.32 25.78 -12.34
CA SER A 162 -21.15 24.55 -12.38
C SER A 162 -20.89 23.64 -11.18
N LYS A 163 -19.63 23.53 -10.72
CA LYS A 163 -19.27 22.83 -9.48
C LYS A 163 -19.85 23.52 -8.25
N ALA A 164 -19.75 24.85 -8.17
CA ALA A 164 -20.34 25.65 -7.10
C ALA A 164 -21.85 25.43 -7.02
N LYS A 165 -22.53 25.54 -8.17
CA LYS A 165 -23.96 25.34 -8.30
C LYS A 165 -24.41 23.96 -7.82
N ALA A 166 -23.80 22.89 -8.31
CA ALA A 166 -24.16 21.52 -7.93
C ALA A 166 -23.93 21.24 -6.43
N LEU A 167 -22.93 21.87 -5.80
CA LEU A 167 -22.73 21.82 -4.35
C LEU A 167 -23.82 22.58 -3.59
N GLN A 168 -24.15 23.80 -4.03
CA GLN A 168 -25.13 24.66 -3.37
C GLN A 168 -26.58 24.12 -3.48
N GLU A 169 -26.99 23.67 -4.67
CA GLU A 169 -28.28 22.99 -4.90
C GLU A 169 -28.44 21.74 -4.04
N GLY A 170 -27.34 21.01 -3.80
CA GLY A 170 -27.31 19.82 -2.94
C GLY A 170 -27.11 20.09 -1.44
N GLY A 171 -27.24 21.33 -0.96
CA GLY A 171 -27.15 21.66 0.46
C GLY A 171 -25.74 21.70 1.06
N CYS A 172 -24.68 21.50 0.26
CA CYS A 172 -23.32 21.45 0.78
C CYS A 172 -22.83 22.84 1.24
N VAL A 173 -22.23 22.87 2.43
CA VAL A 173 -21.52 24.03 2.97
C VAL A 173 -20.02 23.81 2.76
N TYR A 174 -19.37 24.58 1.89
CA TYR A 174 -18.01 24.26 1.41
C TYR A 174 -17.02 25.43 1.46
N MET A 175 -15.73 25.09 1.39
CA MET A 175 -14.58 25.99 1.45
C MET A 175 -13.59 25.61 0.34
N GLU A 176 -12.94 26.62 -0.24
CA GLU A 176 -11.89 26.44 -1.24
C GLU A 176 -10.52 26.27 -0.55
N PHE A 177 -9.88 25.10 -0.70
CA PHE A 177 -8.63 24.70 -0.01
C PHE A 177 -7.49 24.35 -1.00
N GLY A 178 -7.46 24.99 -2.18
CA GLY A 178 -6.72 24.55 -3.36
C GLY A 178 -5.34 25.16 -3.59
N THR A 179 -4.95 26.19 -2.84
CA THR A 179 -3.73 27.01 -3.06
C THR A 179 -2.48 26.18 -3.36
N ARG A 180 -2.13 25.25 -2.48
CA ARG A 180 -0.93 24.37 -2.55
C ARG A 180 -0.79 23.53 -3.82
N ARG A 181 -1.81 23.44 -4.66
CA ARG A 181 -1.80 22.64 -5.91
C ARG A 181 -2.56 23.32 -7.05
N ARG A 182 -2.79 24.63 -6.98
CA ARG A 182 -3.42 25.41 -8.06
C ARG A 182 -2.68 25.24 -9.39
N ARG A 183 -3.34 25.44 -10.52
CA ARG A 183 -2.66 25.43 -11.83
C ARG A 183 -1.67 26.59 -11.91
N THR A 184 -2.19 27.79 -11.66
CA THR A 184 -1.50 29.08 -11.57
C THR A 184 -2.24 29.98 -10.56
N PHE A 185 -1.67 31.11 -10.17
CA PHE A 185 -2.36 32.14 -9.40
C PHE A 185 -3.66 32.58 -10.10
N HIS A 186 -3.58 32.86 -11.40
CA HIS A 186 -4.73 33.29 -12.20
C HIS A 186 -5.83 32.22 -12.32
N ALA A 187 -5.48 30.93 -12.35
CA ALA A 187 -6.45 29.85 -12.32
C ALA A 187 -7.24 29.78 -10.99
N GLN A 188 -6.58 30.04 -9.85
CA GLN A 188 -7.27 30.13 -8.57
C GLN A 188 -8.14 31.39 -8.50
N ASP A 189 -7.70 32.50 -9.09
CA ASP A 189 -8.44 33.77 -9.17
C ASP A 189 -9.78 33.62 -9.92
N ILE A 190 -9.73 33.12 -11.17
CA ILE A 190 -10.94 32.83 -11.98
C ILE A 190 -11.89 31.91 -11.22
N MET A 191 -11.34 30.83 -10.64
CA MET A 191 -12.13 29.83 -9.93
C MET A 191 -12.81 30.41 -8.68
N VAL A 192 -12.08 31.15 -7.81
CA VAL A 192 -12.68 31.77 -6.61
C VAL A 192 -13.73 32.81 -7.01
N GLY A 193 -13.46 33.62 -8.03
CA GLY A 193 -14.44 34.55 -8.59
C GLY A 193 -15.74 33.86 -9.00
N ALA A 194 -15.66 32.71 -9.69
CA ALA A 194 -16.82 31.91 -10.06
C ALA A 194 -17.57 31.31 -8.85
N LEU A 195 -16.86 30.84 -7.81
CA LEU A 195 -17.49 30.34 -6.58
C LEU A 195 -18.27 31.45 -5.86
N VAL A 196 -17.68 32.64 -5.78
CA VAL A 196 -18.28 33.82 -5.14
C VAL A 196 -19.49 34.30 -5.95
N ARG A 197 -19.36 34.40 -7.27
CA ARG A 197 -20.44 34.76 -8.19
C ARG A 197 -21.64 33.82 -8.04
N ALA A 198 -21.43 32.50 -8.07
CA ALA A 198 -22.48 31.52 -7.79
C ALA A 198 -23.13 31.73 -6.41
N SER A 199 -22.32 31.96 -5.36
CA SER A 199 -22.82 32.22 -4.00
C SER A 199 -23.54 33.58 -3.81
N THR A 200 -23.48 34.48 -4.79
CA THR A 200 -24.28 35.73 -4.82
C THR A 200 -25.52 35.64 -5.70
N GLU A 201 -25.46 34.86 -6.79
CA GLU A 201 -26.58 34.69 -7.73
C GLU A 201 -27.62 33.67 -7.23
N MET A 202 -27.20 32.67 -6.44
CA MET A 202 -28.05 31.54 -6.04
C MET A 202 -28.73 31.72 -4.68
N GLN A 203 -30.03 31.45 -4.64
CA GLN A 203 -30.80 31.27 -3.40
C GLN A 203 -31.07 29.78 -3.21
N SER A 204 -30.24 29.10 -2.41
CA SER A 204 -30.35 27.65 -2.18
C SER A 204 -29.91 27.26 -0.76
N GLY A 205 -29.93 25.97 -0.43
CA GLY A 205 -29.61 25.48 0.91
C GLY A 205 -28.12 25.44 1.24
N GLY A 206 -27.26 25.20 0.25
CA GLY A 206 -25.80 25.19 0.40
C GLY A 206 -25.17 26.54 0.10
N ARG A 207 -23.89 26.71 0.46
CA ARG A 207 -23.15 27.97 0.29
C ARG A 207 -21.63 27.78 0.23
N LEU A 208 -20.96 28.76 -0.37
CA LEU A 208 -19.55 29.03 -0.11
C LEU A 208 -19.41 29.66 1.29
N MET A 209 -18.51 29.12 2.12
CA MET A 209 -18.11 29.73 3.40
C MET A 209 -16.96 30.72 3.24
N GLY A 210 -16.06 30.43 2.29
CA GLY A 210 -14.84 31.20 2.05
C GLY A 210 -13.73 30.37 1.40
N THR A 211 -12.52 30.92 1.35
CA THR A 211 -11.29 30.27 0.85
C THR A 211 -10.24 30.21 1.95
N SER A 212 -9.33 29.23 1.92
CA SER A 212 -8.15 29.26 2.79
C SER A 212 -7.11 30.28 2.36
N ASN A 213 -7.08 30.66 1.08
CA ASN A 213 -6.14 31.66 0.58
C ASN A 213 -6.49 33.04 1.15
N VAL A 214 -5.61 33.60 1.98
CA VAL A 214 -5.90 34.82 2.72
C VAL A 214 -5.93 36.06 1.79
N HIS A 215 -5.13 36.07 0.73
CA HIS A 215 -5.15 37.10 -0.31
C HIS A 215 -6.46 37.08 -1.12
N PHE A 216 -6.94 35.91 -1.56
CA PHE A 216 -8.23 35.82 -2.25
C PHE A 216 -9.43 36.08 -1.31
N ALA A 217 -9.33 35.73 -0.03
CA ALA A 217 -10.32 36.13 0.97
C ALA A 217 -10.43 37.66 1.10
N HIS A 218 -9.28 38.36 1.13
CA HIS A 218 -9.22 39.82 1.10
C HIS A 218 -9.78 40.39 -0.23
N LYS A 219 -9.26 39.93 -1.38
CA LYS A 219 -9.65 40.40 -2.72
C LYS A 219 -11.15 40.27 -3.02
N TYR A 220 -11.75 39.13 -2.67
CA TYR A 220 -13.17 38.86 -2.91
C TYR A 220 -14.08 39.19 -1.72
N ASN A 221 -13.51 39.75 -0.64
CA ASN A 221 -14.23 40.11 0.58
C ASN A 221 -15.09 38.95 1.15
N VAL A 222 -14.48 37.77 1.28
CA VAL A 222 -15.07 36.57 1.89
C VAL A 222 -14.28 36.15 3.12
N ALA A 223 -14.86 35.30 3.96
CA ALA A 223 -14.17 34.85 5.17
C ALA A 223 -12.91 34.03 4.83
N PRO A 224 -11.76 34.30 5.48
CA PRO A 224 -10.59 33.43 5.39
C PRO A 224 -10.82 32.17 6.25
N MET A 225 -10.56 30.99 5.68
CA MET A 225 -10.94 29.71 6.28
C MET A 225 -9.73 28.84 6.63
N GLY A 226 -9.68 28.33 7.87
CA GLY A 226 -8.53 27.57 8.36
C GLY A 226 -8.90 26.56 9.44
N THR A 227 -8.09 25.50 9.54
CA THR A 227 -8.15 24.50 10.62
C THR A 227 -6.72 24.07 10.96
N ILE A 228 -6.50 23.65 12.21
CA ILE A 228 -5.21 23.14 12.69
C ILE A 228 -4.67 22.02 11.76
N ALA A 229 -3.36 21.98 11.51
CA ALA A 229 -2.73 21.01 10.62
C ALA A 229 -1.80 20.02 11.36
N HIS A 230 -1.45 18.93 10.68
CA HIS A 230 -0.70 17.81 11.30
C HIS A 230 0.66 18.21 11.86
N GLU A 231 1.33 19.20 11.27
CA GLU A 231 2.67 19.60 11.70
C GLU A 231 2.70 20.10 13.15
N TRP A 232 1.63 20.71 13.63
CA TRP A 232 1.49 21.12 15.03
C TRP A 232 1.54 19.92 15.97
N PHE A 233 0.67 18.92 15.74
CA PHE A 233 0.67 17.67 16.50
C PHE A 233 1.99 16.90 16.37
N MET A 234 2.62 16.92 15.19
CA MET A 234 3.91 16.27 14.93
C MET A 234 5.05 16.95 15.72
N GLY A 235 5.12 18.28 15.70
CA GLY A 235 6.11 19.07 16.43
C GLY A 235 5.92 18.98 17.94
N VAL A 236 4.69 19.12 18.43
CA VAL A 236 4.37 18.94 19.86
C VAL A 236 4.72 17.52 20.32
N ALA A 237 4.42 16.48 19.54
CA ALA A 237 4.83 15.10 19.88
C ALA A 237 6.35 14.90 19.89
N ALA A 238 7.08 15.50 18.94
CA ALA A 238 8.54 15.45 18.89
C ALA A 238 9.19 16.20 20.07
N LEU A 239 8.62 17.33 20.50
CA LEU A 239 9.12 18.17 21.59
C LEU A 239 8.74 17.68 22.99
N LYS A 240 7.51 17.18 23.17
CA LYS A 240 6.91 16.90 24.49
C LYS A 240 6.56 15.42 24.72
N GLY A 241 6.68 14.56 23.71
CA GLY A 241 6.40 13.12 23.78
C GLY A 241 5.07 12.73 23.13
N TYR A 242 5.02 11.50 22.61
CA TYR A 242 3.94 11.02 21.74
C TYR A 242 2.69 10.50 22.49
N GLU A 243 2.79 10.19 23.78
CA GLU A 243 1.71 9.51 24.53
C GLU A 243 0.53 10.44 24.85
N THR A 244 0.81 11.69 25.22
CA THR A 244 -0.20 12.74 25.51
C THR A 244 -0.31 13.79 24.40
N ALA A 245 0.41 13.63 23.29
CA ALA A 245 0.52 14.64 22.23
C ALA A 245 -0.82 15.15 21.68
N ASN A 246 -1.85 14.30 21.59
CA ASN A 246 -3.15 14.71 21.06
C ASN A 246 -3.85 15.73 21.96
N SER A 247 -3.90 15.52 23.28
CA SER A 247 -4.58 16.47 24.19
C SER A 247 -3.72 17.71 24.40
N LEU A 248 -2.41 17.54 24.63
CA LEU A 248 -1.49 18.66 24.83
C LEU A 248 -1.43 19.60 23.61
N ALA A 249 -1.46 19.08 22.39
CA ALA A 249 -1.50 19.92 21.18
C ALA A 249 -2.80 20.73 21.07
N LEU A 250 -3.94 20.19 21.51
CA LEU A 250 -5.20 20.93 21.55
C LEU A 250 -5.22 21.96 22.68
N GLU A 251 -4.68 21.63 23.86
CA GLU A 251 -4.57 22.53 25.02
C GLU A 251 -3.66 23.74 24.74
N LEU A 252 -2.50 23.53 24.10
CA LEU A 252 -1.63 24.62 23.65
C LEU A 252 -2.29 25.46 22.53
N TRP A 253 -3.14 24.85 21.70
CA TRP A 253 -3.89 25.60 20.69
C TRP A 253 -4.99 26.48 21.31
N GLU A 254 -5.69 25.99 22.34
CA GLU A 254 -6.63 26.79 23.14
C GLU A 254 -5.92 27.96 23.85
N GLN A 255 -4.70 27.74 24.37
CA GLN A 255 -3.91 28.80 25.00
C GLN A 255 -3.48 29.92 24.02
N SER A 256 -3.24 29.59 22.76
CA SER A 256 -2.93 30.59 21.72
C SER A 256 -4.16 31.31 21.17
N PHE A 257 -5.35 30.73 21.29
CA PHE A 257 -6.57 31.23 20.66
C PHE A 257 -7.81 31.11 21.57
N PRO A 258 -7.81 31.69 22.79
CA PRO A 258 -8.85 31.44 23.80
C PRO A 258 -10.26 31.86 23.36
N ASP A 259 -10.39 32.95 22.60
CA ASP A 259 -11.67 33.45 22.07
C ASP A 259 -12.08 32.85 20.72
N SER A 260 -11.27 31.96 20.13
CA SER A 260 -11.53 31.43 18.79
C SER A 260 -12.65 30.39 18.79
N ARG A 261 -13.74 30.72 18.08
CA ARG A 261 -14.95 29.89 18.01
C ARG A 261 -14.84 28.72 17.00
N ALA A 262 -13.68 28.56 16.34
CA ALA A 262 -13.44 27.62 15.24
C ALA A 262 -12.52 26.45 15.64
N LEU A 263 -12.71 25.89 16.84
CA LEU A 263 -11.94 24.75 17.37
C LEU A 263 -12.34 23.43 16.70
N ILE A 264 -11.82 23.18 15.49
CA ILE A 264 -11.99 21.93 14.73
C ILE A 264 -10.75 21.03 14.89
N ALA A 265 -10.88 19.89 15.57
CA ALA A 265 -9.75 19.02 15.91
C ALA A 265 -9.38 18.06 14.77
N LEU A 266 -8.09 18.03 14.39
CA LEU A 266 -7.59 17.14 13.35
C LEU A 266 -7.16 15.78 13.93
N THR A 267 -7.86 14.72 13.54
CA THR A 267 -7.91 13.47 14.33
C THR A 267 -6.90 12.39 13.92
N ASP A 268 -6.41 12.38 12.68
CA ASP A 268 -5.71 11.22 12.13
C ASP A 268 -4.17 11.29 12.20
N THR A 269 -3.57 12.32 12.83
CA THR A 269 -2.10 12.47 12.91
C THR A 269 -1.42 11.18 13.40
N PHE A 270 -1.92 10.59 14.49
CA PHE A 270 -1.44 9.31 15.04
C PHE A 270 -2.48 8.19 14.90
N SER A 271 -3.30 8.26 13.85
CA SER A 271 -4.59 7.57 13.65
C SER A 271 -5.72 8.07 14.56
N THR A 272 -6.93 8.16 14.00
CA THR A 272 -8.16 8.52 14.72
C THR A 272 -8.46 7.52 15.84
N GLY A 273 -7.98 6.27 15.69
CA GLY A 273 -8.07 5.23 16.71
C GLY A 273 -7.21 5.48 17.95
N ALA A 274 -6.11 6.24 17.84
CA ALA A 274 -5.36 6.73 19.00
C ALA A 274 -5.98 8.02 19.54
N PHE A 275 -6.33 8.97 18.67
CA PHE A 275 -6.96 10.23 19.05
C PHE A 275 -8.20 10.03 19.92
N PHE A 276 -9.15 9.18 19.52
CA PHE A 276 -10.35 8.89 20.30
C PHE A 276 -10.09 8.18 21.64
N LYS A 277 -8.92 7.55 21.88
CA LYS A 277 -8.56 7.06 23.22
C LYS A 277 -8.25 8.24 24.15
N SER A 278 -7.34 9.12 23.72
CA SER A 278 -6.96 10.32 24.47
C SER A 278 -8.15 11.26 24.65
N PHE A 279 -8.97 11.48 23.61
CA PHE A 279 -10.12 12.38 23.66
C PHE A 279 -11.21 11.91 24.65
N VAL A 280 -11.33 10.60 24.87
CA VAL A 280 -12.23 10.03 25.89
C VAL A 280 -11.67 10.16 27.32
N GLN A 281 -10.36 10.37 27.48
CA GLN A 281 -9.72 10.61 28.78
C GLN A 281 -9.80 12.08 29.23
N VAL A 282 -10.11 13.01 28.32
CA VAL A 282 -10.34 14.45 28.61
C VAL A 282 -11.72 14.92 28.10
N PRO A 283 -12.83 14.54 28.76
CA PRO A 283 -14.19 14.88 28.31
C PRO A 283 -14.44 16.39 28.14
N ASP A 284 -13.81 17.24 28.96
CA ASP A 284 -14.01 18.68 28.89
C ASP A 284 -13.38 19.32 27.65
N LEU A 285 -12.29 18.75 27.14
CA LEU A 285 -11.72 19.12 25.84
C LEU A 285 -12.69 18.76 24.71
N ALA A 286 -13.32 17.57 24.78
CA ALA A 286 -14.36 17.16 23.84
C ALA A 286 -15.65 18.00 23.93
N ARG A 287 -15.94 18.60 25.09
CA ARG A 287 -17.02 19.58 25.27
C ARG A 287 -16.68 20.92 24.60
N ARG A 288 -15.47 21.46 24.80
CA ARG A 288 -15.03 22.75 24.24
C ARG A 288 -14.87 22.75 22.72
N TRP A 289 -14.21 21.74 22.15
CA TRP A 289 -13.93 21.71 20.71
C TRP A 289 -15.20 21.54 19.88
N THR A 290 -15.41 22.41 18.89
CA THR A 290 -16.70 22.56 18.17
C THR A 290 -16.91 21.54 17.06
N GLY A 291 -15.84 20.90 16.57
CA GLY A 291 -15.95 19.84 15.58
C GLY A 291 -14.68 19.03 15.37
N LEU A 292 -14.74 18.10 14.41
CA LEU A 292 -13.63 17.22 14.03
C LEU A 292 -13.34 17.35 12.53
N ARG A 293 -12.06 17.29 12.14
CA ARG A 293 -11.63 17.22 10.74
C ARG A 293 -11.19 15.81 10.35
N GLN A 294 -11.64 15.38 9.17
CA GLN A 294 -11.31 14.11 8.52
C GLN A 294 -10.40 14.36 7.31
N ASP A 295 -9.16 13.87 7.38
CA ASP A 295 -8.11 14.04 6.34
C ASP A 295 -7.53 12.69 5.84
N SER A 296 -7.93 11.56 6.45
CA SER A 296 -7.65 10.22 5.91
C SER A 296 -8.62 9.13 6.37
N GLY A 297 -8.51 7.95 5.77
CA GLY A 297 -9.39 6.81 6.00
C GLY A 297 -10.66 6.86 5.14
N ASP A 298 -11.60 5.96 5.42
CA ASP A 298 -12.93 5.97 4.78
C ASP A 298 -13.83 7.00 5.48
N PRO A 299 -14.21 8.12 4.82
CA PRO A 299 -15.00 9.18 5.44
C PRO A 299 -16.40 8.70 5.85
N PHE A 300 -16.99 7.73 5.13
CA PHE A 300 -18.31 7.18 5.47
C PHE A 300 -18.29 6.35 6.77
N THR A 301 -17.11 5.90 7.21
CA THR A 301 -16.93 5.27 8.54
C THR A 301 -16.55 6.27 9.63
N PHE A 302 -16.19 7.50 9.28
CA PHE A 302 -15.72 8.50 10.25
C PHE A 302 -16.87 9.03 11.10
N SER A 303 -17.94 9.56 10.48
CA SER A 303 -19.08 10.15 11.20
C SER A 303 -19.79 9.17 12.15
N PRO A 304 -20.07 7.90 11.78
CA PRO A 304 -20.60 6.91 12.73
C PRO A 304 -19.68 6.63 13.93
N ARG A 305 -18.35 6.64 13.73
CA ARG A 305 -17.37 6.46 14.82
C ARG A 305 -17.28 7.69 15.71
N ALA A 306 -17.35 8.90 15.15
CA ALA A 306 -17.38 10.14 15.92
C ALA A 306 -18.63 10.23 16.80
N LYS A 307 -19.80 9.90 16.24
CA LYS A 307 -21.07 9.85 17.00
C LYS A 307 -20.97 8.92 18.21
N ALA A 308 -20.54 7.67 18.01
CA ALA A 308 -20.38 6.69 19.09
C ALA A 308 -19.38 7.09 20.19
N VAL A 309 -18.45 8.02 19.89
CA VAL A 309 -17.51 8.58 20.89
C VAL A 309 -18.16 9.72 21.68
N TYR A 310 -18.90 10.62 21.01
CA TYR A 310 -19.65 11.69 21.70
C TYR A 310 -20.79 11.12 22.57
N GLU A 311 -21.57 10.15 22.05
CA GLU A 311 -22.59 9.42 22.81
C GLU A 311 -22.00 8.76 24.07
N LYS A 312 -20.84 8.11 23.96
CA LYS A 312 -20.13 7.50 25.09
C LYS A 312 -19.69 8.54 26.16
N LEU A 313 -19.45 9.79 25.76
CA LEU A 313 -19.06 10.88 26.65
C LEU A 313 -20.24 11.64 27.25
N GLY A 314 -21.48 11.28 26.90
CA GLY A 314 -22.67 12.06 27.27
C GLY A 314 -22.67 13.46 26.63
N ILE A 315 -21.99 13.61 25.48
CA ILE A 315 -21.94 14.85 24.70
C ILE A 315 -22.92 14.71 23.55
N ASP A 316 -23.83 15.68 23.43
CA ASP A 316 -24.74 15.74 22.29
C ASP A 316 -23.96 15.99 20.99
N HIS A 317 -23.89 14.99 20.12
CA HIS A 317 -23.21 15.08 18.82
C HIS A 317 -23.96 16.01 17.85
N HIS A 318 -25.25 16.30 18.07
CA HIS A 318 -25.98 17.29 17.29
C HIS A 318 -25.36 18.69 17.45
N THR A 319 -24.71 19.00 18.58
CA THR A 319 -23.99 20.28 18.79
C THR A 319 -22.67 20.41 18.00
N LYS A 320 -22.19 19.33 17.39
CA LYS A 320 -20.85 19.24 16.78
C LYS A 320 -20.93 19.25 15.25
N THR A 321 -19.87 19.72 14.60
CA THR A 321 -19.70 19.65 13.14
C THR A 321 -18.57 18.69 12.74
N ILE A 322 -18.60 18.20 11.50
CA ILE A 322 -17.51 17.47 10.88
C ILE A 322 -17.08 18.21 9.61
N THR A 323 -15.76 18.45 9.49
CA THR A 323 -15.12 18.99 8.31
C THR A 323 -14.43 17.87 7.54
N PHE A 324 -14.89 17.57 6.33
CA PHE A 324 -14.22 16.63 5.43
C PHE A 324 -13.23 17.38 4.55
N SER A 325 -12.01 16.86 4.37
CA SER A 325 -11.02 17.41 3.44
C SER A 325 -10.24 16.38 2.63
N ASP A 326 -10.47 15.07 2.84
CA ASP A 326 -9.72 14.04 2.13
C ASP A 326 -10.18 13.85 0.68
N GLY A 327 -9.59 14.60 -0.26
CA GLY A 327 -9.72 14.39 -1.70
C GLY A 327 -11.17 14.38 -2.16
N LEU A 328 -11.84 15.53 -2.00
CA LEU A 328 -13.25 15.70 -2.33
C LEU A 328 -13.47 16.12 -3.78
N ASP A 329 -14.60 15.65 -4.32
CA ASP A 329 -15.27 16.06 -5.55
C ASP A 329 -16.75 16.32 -5.21
N VAL A 330 -17.54 16.79 -6.19
CA VAL A 330 -18.97 17.10 -5.97
C VAL A 330 -19.78 15.87 -5.53
N GLU A 331 -19.62 14.73 -6.21
CA GLU A 331 -20.41 13.52 -5.96
C GLU A 331 -20.16 12.97 -4.54
N LYS A 332 -18.89 12.98 -4.12
CA LYS A 332 -18.44 12.56 -2.80
C LYS A 332 -18.89 13.53 -1.70
N ALA A 333 -18.87 14.84 -1.95
CA ALA A 333 -19.40 15.83 -1.02
C ALA A 333 -20.92 15.65 -0.81
N LEU A 334 -21.70 15.54 -1.89
CA LEU A 334 -23.15 15.30 -1.83
C LEU A 334 -23.53 14.03 -1.04
N LYS A 335 -22.79 12.94 -1.26
CA LYS A 335 -22.98 11.67 -0.53
C LYS A 335 -22.67 11.81 0.97
N LEU A 336 -21.65 12.58 1.34
CA LEU A 336 -21.27 12.82 2.72
C LEU A 336 -22.18 13.84 3.43
N GLN A 337 -22.74 14.81 2.70
CA GLN A 337 -23.77 15.73 3.19
C GLN A 337 -25.00 14.94 3.65
N LYS A 338 -25.58 14.14 2.74
CA LYS A 338 -26.72 13.28 3.06
C LYS A 338 -26.46 12.34 4.25
N GLN A 339 -25.30 11.69 4.30
CA GLN A 339 -24.96 10.83 5.44
C GLN A 339 -24.85 11.63 6.77
N SER A 340 -24.36 12.87 6.73
CA SER A 340 -24.20 13.71 7.92
C SER A 340 -25.54 14.23 8.43
N GLU A 341 -26.48 14.52 7.53
CA GLU A 341 -27.89 14.80 7.84
C GLU A 341 -28.60 13.59 8.47
N GLU A 342 -28.43 12.39 7.90
CA GLU A 342 -28.98 11.13 8.43
C GLU A 342 -28.43 10.76 9.83
N ILE A 343 -27.14 11.02 10.08
CA ILE A 343 -26.51 10.80 11.39
C ILE A 343 -26.88 11.90 12.39
N GLY A 344 -27.13 13.11 11.89
CA GLY A 344 -27.63 14.26 12.62
C GLY A 344 -26.57 15.18 13.21
N PHE A 345 -25.33 15.20 12.74
CA PHE A 345 -24.44 16.32 13.10
C PHE A 345 -25.10 17.65 12.65
N LYS A 346 -25.02 18.71 13.46
CA LYS A 346 -25.71 20.01 13.25
C LYS A 346 -24.97 21.18 13.91
N GLY A 347 -23.64 21.15 13.90
CA GLY A 347 -22.81 22.14 14.62
C GLY A 347 -23.06 23.58 14.17
N SER A 348 -23.08 24.51 15.13
CA SER A 348 -23.18 25.94 14.83
C SER A 348 -21.86 26.50 14.30
N PHE A 349 -21.78 26.85 13.01
CA PHE A 349 -20.62 27.58 12.48
C PHE A 349 -20.88 29.09 12.55
N ALA A 350 -20.29 29.75 13.54
CA ALA A 350 -20.47 31.19 13.77
C ALA A 350 -19.49 32.04 12.94
N VAL A 351 -19.76 32.18 11.63
CA VAL A 351 -19.05 33.17 10.79
C VAL A 351 -19.56 34.57 11.14
N SER A 352 -18.68 35.44 11.66
CA SER A 352 -19.00 36.83 11.98
C SER A 352 -18.17 37.80 11.13
N TYR A 353 -18.21 37.62 9.81
CA TYR A 353 -17.44 38.44 8.86
C TYR A 353 -18.07 39.83 8.60
N ASN A 354 -19.21 40.16 9.21
CA ASN A 354 -19.70 41.54 9.26
C ASN A 354 -20.55 41.80 10.52
N ARG A 355 -20.38 42.96 11.16
CA ARG A 355 -21.04 43.32 12.44
C ARG A 355 -22.58 43.36 12.37
N SER A 356 -23.15 43.40 11.17
CA SER A 356 -24.59 43.59 10.93
C SER A 356 -25.42 42.30 10.82
N ARG A 357 -24.81 41.11 10.66
CA ARG A 357 -25.54 39.84 10.46
C ARG A 357 -24.87 38.62 11.11
N LEU A 358 -25.00 38.49 12.43
CA LEU A 358 -24.63 37.26 13.15
C LEU A 358 -25.71 36.17 12.96
N HIS A 359 -25.72 35.49 11.82
CA HIS A 359 -26.56 34.31 11.63
C HIS A 359 -25.94 33.08 12.32
N LYS A 360 -26.61 32.56 13.36
CA LYS A 360 -26.41 31.17 13.79
C LYS A 360 -27.06 30.24 12.76
N PHE A 361 -26.25 29.61 11.93
CA PHE A 361 -26.67 28.46 11.12
C PHE A 361 -26.21 27.16 11.78
N LEU A 362 -27.05 26.12 11.72
CA LEU A 362 -26.81 24.78 12.26
C LEU A 362 -26.50 23.85 11.09
N ASP A 363 -25.24 23.82 10.65
CA ASP A 363 -24.82 23.15 9.42
C ASP A 363 -24.40 21.70 9.72
N ALA A 364 -24.84 20.75 8.88
CA ALA A 364 -24.67 19.32 9.19
C ALA A 364 -23.23 18.82 9.01
N ALA A 365 -22.55 19.29 7.97
CA ALA A 365 -21.15 19.03 7.67
C ALA A 365 -20.54 20.23 6.95
N SER A 366 -19.22 20.22 6.80
CA SER A 366 -18.47 21.20 6.01
C SER A 366 -17.43 20.53 5.12
N PHE A 367 -17.19 21.08 3.92
CA PHE A 367 -16.36 20.45 2.89
C PHE A 367 -15.21 21.35 2.46
N GLY A 368 -13.98 20.98 2.82
CA GLY A 368 -12.77 21.63 2.34
C GLY A 368 -12.31 21.01 1.02
N ILE A 369 -12.61 21.66 -0.10
CA ILE A 369 -12.37 21.12 -1.45
C ILE A 369 -11.15 21.83 -2.05
N GLY A 370 -10.08 21.07 -2.31
CA GLY A 370 -8.81 21.59 -2.81
C GLY A 370 -8.64 21.45 -4.33
N THR A 371 -7.70 20.59 -4.74
CA THR A 371 -7.23 20.43 -6.13
C THR A 371 -8.34 20.23 -7.18
N PHE A 372 -9.47 19.62 -6.81
CA PHE A 372 -10.63 19.46 -7.71
C PHE A 372 -11.26 20.79 -8.17
N LEU A 373 -11.06 21.87 -7.40
CA LEU A 373 -11.40 23.23 -7.80
C LEU A 373 -10.22 23.93 -8.50
N SER A 374 -9.05 23.99 -7.84
CA SER A 374 -7.94 24.84 -8.29
C SER A 374 -7.07 24.30 -9.45
N ASN A 375 -7.23 23.02 -9.85
CA ASN A 375 -6.43 22.38 -10.90
C ASN A 375 -7.16 21.18 -11.54
N ASP A 376 -8.27 21.44 -12.22
CA ASP A 376 -9.05 20.43 -12.97
C ASP A 376 -9.10 20.73 -14.48
N PHE A 377 -7.93 20.64 -15.13
CA PHE A 377 -7.73 21.03 -16.52
C PHE A 377 -7.74 19.83 -17.47
N CYS A 378 -8.14 20.07 -18.71
CA CYS A 378 -7.97 19.13 -19.83
C CYS A 378 -6.86 19.61 -20.77
N LYS A 379 -6.32 18.70 -21.57
CA LYS A 379 -5.35 19.02 -22.62
C LYS A 379 -6.00 19.77 -23.77
N ALA A 380 -5.41 20.88 -24.18
CA ALA A 380 -5.89 21.68 -25.30
C ALA A 380 -5.82 20.88 -26.61
N SER A 381 -4.70 20.18 -26.84
CA SER A 381 -4.49 19.29 -28.00
C SER A 381 -5.55 18.20 -28.16
N SER A 382 -6.15 17.77 -27.04
CA SER A 382 -7.16 16.69 -27.01
C SER A 382 -8.58 17.15 -27.33
N GLY A 383 -8.82 18.47 -27.49
CA GLY A 383 -10.16 19.04 -27.56
C GLY A 383 -10.98 18.75 -26.29
N GLY A 384 -10.34 18.86 -25.12
CA GLY A 384 -10.98 18.64 -23.81
C GLY A 384 -11.15 17.18 -23.37
N LYS A 385 -10.74 16.19 -24.19
CA LYS A 385 -10.98 14.75 -23.95
C LYS A 385 -10.02 14.09 -22.97
N GLU A 386 -8.77 14.55 -22.89
CA GLU A 386 -7.76 14.02 -21.96
C GLU A 386 -7.54 14.99 -20.78
N LYS A 387 -7.46 14.50 -19.55
CA LYS A 387 -7.17 15.31 -18.36
C LYS A 387 -5.67 15.58 -18.20
N SER A 388 -5.28 16.86 -18.17
CA SER A 388 -3.91 17.27 -17.83
C SER A 388 -3.78 17.36 -16.30
N LYS A 389 -3.22 16.32 -15.70
CA LYS A 389 -3.39 16.02 -14.26
C LYS A 389 -2.62 16.97 -13.33
N ALA A 390 -3.25 17.30 -12.21
CA ALA A 390 -2.64 18.03 -11.09
C ALA A 390 -1.53 17.22 -10.38
N MET A 391 -0.42 17.86 -10.01
CA MET A 391 0.71 17.21 -9.35
C MET A 391 0.41 16.74 -7.91
N ASN A 392 0.74 15.49 -7.60
CA ASN A 392 0.60 14.91 -6.27
C ASN A 392 1.84 15.13 -5.39
N MET A 393 2.17 16.40 -5.17
CA MET A 393 3.29 16.85 -4.35
C MET A 393 2.87 17.28 -2.93
N VAL A 394 3.80 17.24 -1.99
CA VAL A 394 3.66 17.81 -0.64
C VAL A 394 5.01 18.31 -0.15
N ILE A 395 4.99 19.28 0.76
CA ILE A 395 6.08 19.52 1.71
C ILE A 395 5.60 19.04 3.08
N LYS A 396 6.50 18.53 3.91
CA LYS A 396 6.18 18.07 5.27
C LYS A 396 7.29 18.40 6.26
N LEU A 397 6.89 18.72 7.48
CA LEU A 397 7.77 18.82 8.64
C LEU A 397 8.47 17.45 8.86
N ALA A 398 9.80 17.45 8.74
CA ALA A 398 10.66 16.26 8.83
C ALA A 398 11.24 16.10 10.24
N SER A 399 11.68 17.19 10.85
CA SER A 399 12.17 17.24 12.23
C SER A 399 11.95 18.60 12.89
N VAL A 400 11.94 18.59 14.22
CA VAL A 400 11.86 19.76 15.11
C VAL A 400 12.82 19.51 16.27
N ASP A 401 13.67 20.49 16.62
CA ASP A 401 14.70 20.34 17.67
C ASP A 401 15.59 19.10 17.43
N GLY A 402 15.96 18.86 16.16
CA GLY A 402 16.67 17.67 15.70
C GLY A 402 15.87 16.35 15.74
N LYS A 403 14.73 16.31 16.42
CA LYS A 403 13.92 15.09 16.65
C LYS A 403 13.01 14.81 15.46
N PRO A 404 12.92 13.55 14.97
CA PRO A 404 12.12 13.22 13.80
C PRO A 404 10.61 13.33 14.05
N CYS A 405 9.91 13.93 13.10
CA CYS A 405 8.46 14.09 13.08
C CYS A 405 7.78 12.98 12.26
N VAL A 406 6.62 12.50 12.72
CA VAL A 406 5.91 11.36 12.11
C VAL A 406 4.40 11.60 12.02
N LYS A 407 3.81 11.43 10.83
CA LYS A 407 2.35 11.20 10.66
C LYS A 407 2.09 9.71 10.40
N ILE A 408 1.11 9.13 11.09
CA ILE A 408 0.64 7.75 10.87
C ILE A 408 -0.54 7.74 9.88
N SER A 409 -1.52 8.64 10.00
CA SER A 409 -2.80 8.59 9.23
C SER A 409 -3.67 7.38 9.59
N ASP A 410 -4.92 7.36 9.10
CA ASP A 410 -5.81 6.18 9.10
C ASP A 410 -5.62 5.29 7.85
N ASP A 411 -4.92 5.75 6.79
CA ASP A 411 -4.48 4.92 5.66
C ASP A 411 -2.95 4.76 5.63
N LEU A 412 -2.52 3.51 5.48
CA LEU A 412 -1.14 3.10 5.33
C LEU A 412 -0.44 3.60 4.04
N THR A 413 -1.12 4.24 3.06
CA THR A 413 -0.40 5.03 2.02
C THR A 413 0.13 6.36 2.54
N LYS A 414 -0.55 6.95 3.55
CA LYS A 414 -0.33 8.32 4.01
C LYS A 414 0.65 8.43 5.19
N VAL A 415 1.08 7.29 5.75
CA VAL A 415 2.17 7.20 6.74
C VAL A 415 3.40 7.94 6.21
N CYS A 416 3.96 8.83 7.02
CA CYS A 416 5.19 9.55 6.74
C CYS A 416 6.02 9.64 8.02
N ALA A 417 7.02 8.76 8.12
CA ALA A 417 8.21 8.98 8.92
C ALA A 417 9.32 9.43 7.97
N LEU A 418 9.71 10.70 8.01
CA LEU A 418 10.80 11.23 7.18
C LEU A 418 12.16 10.87 7.80
N ILE A 419 12.52 9.59 7.69
CA ILE A 419 13.86 9.11 8.03
C ILE A 419 14.83 9.73 7.00
N SER A 420 15.59 10.73 7.44
CA SER A 420 16.40 11.56 6.55
C SER A 420 17.47 10.76 5.81
N ARG A 421 17.44 10.80 4.48
CA ARG A 421 18.45 10.19 3.59
C ARG A 421 19.79 10.96 3.53
N ARG A 422 19.94 12.07 4.27
CA ARG A 422 21.06 13.03 4.09
C ARG A 422 21.75 13.48 5.37
N LEU A 423 21.55 12.77 6.49
CA LEU A 423 22.44 12.88 7.66
C LEU A 423 23.41 11.69 7.67
N PRO A 424 24.74 11.90 7.79
CA PRO A 424 25.69 10.80 7.88
C PRO A 424 25.45 10.00 9.18
N GLY A 425 25.16 8.71 9.04
CA GLY A 425 25.16 7.76 10.18
C GLY A 425 23.84 7.05 10.53
N VAL A 426 22.73 7.21 9.80
CA VAL A 426 21.47 6.47 10.08
C VAL A 426 20.86 5.82 8.83
N ASN A 427 21.05 4.51 8.66
CA ASN A 427 20.56 3.71 7.52
C ASN A 427 19.60 2.57 7.94
N ASP A 428 18.86 2.04 6.95
CA ASP A 428 17.93 0.88 6.97
C ASP A 428 16.76 0.88 8.00
N MET A 429 15.73 1.70 7.76
CA MET A 429 14.36 1.37 8.20
C MET A 429 13.23 1.85 7.27
N GLY A 430 13.43 2.92 6.48
CA GLY A 430 12.37 3.48 5.62
C GLY A 430 11.97 2.65 4.40
N HIS A 431 12.87 1.85 3.82
CA HIS A 431 12.63 1.19 2.52
C HIS A 431 11.64 0.03 2.58
N ARG A 432 11.64 -0.76 3.66
CA ARG A 432 10.90 -2.04 3.72
C ARG A 432 9.37 -1.92 3.87
N ILE A 433 8.83 -0.70 3.97
CA ILE A 433 7.37 -0.45 4.12
C ILE A 433 6.68 -0.22 2.77
N LEU A 434 7.35 0.37 1.78
CA LEU A 434 6.73 0.76 0.51
C LEU A 434 6.56 -0.40 -0.48
N GLU A 435 7.39 -1.44 -0.36
CA GLU A 435 7.44 -2.54 -1.33
C GLU A 435 6.25 -3.51 -1.22
N THR A 436 5.64 -3.63 -0.04
CA THR A 436 4.51 -4.55 0.20
C THR A 436 3.19 -4.09 -0.42
N LYS A 437 3.06 -2.82 -0.85
CA LYS A 437 1.77 -2.25 -1.34
C LYS A 437 1.63 -2.24 -2.87
N ARG A 438 2.67 -2.54 -3.65
CA ARG A 438 2.68 -2.33 -5.12
C ARG A 438 2.19 -3.53 -5.98
N ARG A 439 1.33 -4.40 -5.43
CA ARG A 439 1.02 -5.74 -6.01
C ARG A 439 -0.45 -6.20 -5.93
N LEU A 440 -1.39 -5.30 -5.59
CA LEU A 440 -2.81 -5.66 -5.44
C LEU A 440 -3.81 -4.75 -6.20
N ASP A 441 -3.33 -3.77 -6.96
CA ASP A 441 -4.20 -2.88 -7.75
C ASP A 441 -4.21 -3.30 -9.23
N THR A 442 -5.12 -4.20 -9.60
CA THR A 442 -5.56 -4.40 -10.99
C THR A 442 -6.97 -5.01 -10.98
N PHE A 443 -7.82 -4.60 -11.93
CA PHE A 443 -9.24 -4.97 -12.08
C PHE A 443 -10.19 -4.48 -10.97
N GLY A 444 -10.86 -3.37 -11.28
CA GLY A 444 -12.25 -3.13 -10.89
C GLY A 444 -12.98 -2.42 -12.04
N TRP A 445 -14.24 -2.80 -12.28
CA TRP A 445 -15.27 -1.92 -12.88
C TRP A 445 -16.68 -2.41 -12.50
N THR A 446 -17.56 -1.45 -12.20
CA THR A 446 -19.00 -1.58 -11.88
C THR A 446 -19.84 -1.77 -13.17
N ILE A 447 -21.17 -1.91 -13.22
CA ILE A 447 -22.35 -1.62 -12.34
C ILE A 447 -23.48 -2.63 -12.72
N CYS A 448 -24.68 -2.77 -12.14
CA CYS A 448 -25.42 -2.27 -10.95
C CYS A 448 -26.59 -3.24 -10.66
N THR A 449 -27.17 -3.26 -9.44
CA THR A 449 -28.65 -3.44 -9.23
C THR A 449 -29.07 -3.24 -7.77
N LEU A 450 -29.49 -2.02 -7.41
CA LEU A 450 -30.22 -1.74 -6.17
C LEU A 450 -31.70 -1.46 -6.51
N ARG A 451 -32.56 -2.49 -6.48
CA ARG A 451 -34.04 -2.33 -6.43
C ARG A 451 -34.87 -3.60 -6.10
N LEU A 452 -34.30 -4.60 -5.40
CA LEU A 452 -35.07 -5.75 -4.87
C LEU A 452 -35.11 -5.85 -3.32
N CYS A 453 -34.28 -5.08 -2.61
CA CYS A 453 -34.12 -5.25 -1.15
C CYS A 453 -35.36 -4.85 -0.34
N GLU A 454 -36.25 -4.01 -0.88
CA GLU A 454 -37.43 -3.50 -0.16
C GLU A 454 -38.61 -4.50 -0.11
N TRP A 455 -38.61 -5.53 -0.96
CA TRP A 455 -39.70 -6.53 -0.98
C TRP A 455 -39.45 -7.72 -0.03
N MET A 456 -38.19 -8.06 0.23
CA MET A 456 -37.80 -9.25 1.01
C MET A 456 -37.82 -9.05 2.53
N SER A 457 -38.03 -7.83 3.04
CA SER A 457 -38.01 -7.51 4.48
C SER A 457 -39.26 -7.96 5.26
N SER A 458 -40.16 -8.72 4.64
CA SER A 458 -41.49 -9.05 5.14
C SER A 458 -41.65 -10.48 5.70
N LEU A 459 -40.62 -11.34 5.60
CA LEU A 459 -40.74 -12.76 5.92
C LEU A 459 -39.70 -13.28 6.94
N VAL A 460 -40.24 -13.91 7.99
CA VAL A 460 -39.60 -14.74 9.03
C VAL A 460 -38.83 -13.98 10.13
N ALA A 461 -39.34 -14.12 11.36
CA ALA A 461 -38.82 -13.59 12.62
C ALA A 461 -37.98 -14.67 13.39
N PRO A 462 -37.49 -14.42 14.62
CA PRO A 462 -36.15 -14.87 15.01
C PRO A 462 -36.06 -16.21 15.74
N TYR A 463 -34.84 -16.77 15.77
CA TYR A 463 -34.44 -17.83 16.70
C TYR A 463 -33.14 -17.45 17.43
N ARG A 464 -33.21 -17.30 18.76
CA ARG A 464 -32.03 -17.28 19.65
C ARG A 464 -31.66 -18.73 20.03
N PRO A 465 -30.42 -18.96 20.47
CA PRO A 465 -30.29 -19.24 21.90
C PRO A 465 -29.16 -18.46 22.60
N ASP A 466 -29.38 -18.12 23.86
CA ASP A 466 -28.36 -17.62 24.79
C ASP A 466 -27.62 -18.78 25.47
N ILE A 467 -26.29 -18.75 25.54
CA ILE A 467 -25.49 -19.48 26.55
C ILE A 467 -24.43 -18.51 27.12
N ARG A 468 -24.14 -18.69 28.42
CA ARG A 468 -23.46 -17.72 29.30
C ARG A 468 -21.94 -17.70 29.14
N ALA A 469 -21.34 -16.63 29.66
CA ALA A 469 -19.90 -16.41 29.75
C ALA A 469 -19.18 -17.36 30.73
N TYR A 470 -17.86 -17.42 30.63
CA TYR A 470 -16.97 -17.58 31.79
C TYR A 470 -15.69 -16.74 31.63
N SER A 471 -15.02 -16.48 32.75
CA SER A 471 -13.93 -15.51 32.92
C SER A 471 -12.56 -16.15 33.20
N GLY A 472 -11.48 -15.38 32.99
CA GLY A 472 -10.09 -15.72 33.37
C GLY A 472 -9.12 -15.33 32.24
N SER A 473 -8.23 -14.34 32.41
CA SER A 473 -6.94 -14.43 33.12
C SER A 473 -6.01 -15.51 32.53
N GLN A 474 -4.77 -15.23 32.10
CA GLN A 474 -3.84 -14.19 32.54
C GLN A 474 -3.04 -13.57 31.38
N ALA A 475 -2.45 -12.40 31.62
CA ALA A 475 -1.35 -11.92 30.79
C ALA A 475 -0.09 -12.78 31.03
N LYS A 476 0.62 -13.15 29.97
CA LYS A 476 2.03 -13.55 30.06
C LYS A 476 2.88 -12.53 29.33
N GLN A 477 3.77 -11.88 30.09
CA GLN A 477 4.88 -11.12 29.54
C GLN A 477 5.75 -12.06 28.70
N ASN A 478 6.24 -11.58 27.57
CA ASN A 478 7.46 -12.11 26.94
C ASN A 478 8.37 -10.91 26.69
N GLN A 479 9.48 -10.85 27.39
CA GLN A 479 10.47 -9.77 27.25
C GLN A 479 11.34 -10.00 26.02
N THR A 480 11.77 -8.88 25.42
CA THR A 480 13.02 -8.69 24.66
C THR A 480 13.39 -9.70 23.56
N HIS A 481 13.44 -9.19 22.32
CA HIS A 481 14.74 -9.09 21.66
C HIS A 481 15.13 -7.60 21.58
N PRO A 482 16.40 -7.22 21.82
CA PRO A 482 16.87 -5.83 21.74
C PRO A 482 17.19 -5.39 20.29
N ASP A 483 18.04 -4.38 20.14
CA ASP A 483 18.79 -4.00 18.93
C ASP A 483 18.06 -3.31 17.76
N ILE A 484 16.78 -2.95 17.92
CA ILE A 484 16.12 -1.94 17.04
C ILE A 484 15.70 -0.68 17.81
N CYS A 485 15.48 -0.75 19.12
CA CYS A 485 15.09 0.42 19.92
C CYS A 485 16.24 1.40 20.24
N ALA A 486 17.50 1.04 19.97
CA ALA A 486 18.69 1.79 20.43
C ALA A 486 18.86 3.21 19.85
N ARG A 487 17.99 3.65 18.93
CA ARG A 487 18.02 5.00 18.32
C ARG A 487 16.63 5.66 18.20
N MET A 488 15.64 5.19 18.94
CA MET A 488 14.29 5.80 18.99
C MET A 488 13.80 5.88 20.45
N SER A 489 13.03 6.92 20.77
CA SER A 489 12.43 7.04 22.10
C SER A 489 11.51 5.84 22.40
N PRO A 490 11.61 5.18 23.56
CA PRO A 490 10.82 3.98 23.88
C PRO A 490 9.30 4.15 23.75
N SER A 491 8.78 5.36 23.97
CA SER A 491 7.35 5.67 23.80
C SER A 491 6.89 5.60 22.34
N ILE A 492 7.74 5.97 21.38
CA ILE A 492 7.42 5.87 19.94
C ILE A 492 7.28 4.40 19.53
N CYS A 493 8.19 3.54 19.99
CA CYS A 493 8.11 2.10 19.77
C CYS A 493 6.82 1.52 20.36
N ARG A 494 6.48 1.84 21.62
CA ARG A 494 5.22 1.39 22.26
C ARG A 494 3.98 1.81 21.49
N VAL A 495 3.82 3.09 21.15
CA VAL A 495 2.63 3.58 20.41
C VAL A 495 2.50 2.89 19.04
N VAL A 496 3.62 2.69 18.33
CA VAL A 496 3.65 1.99 17.04
C VAL A 496 3.36 0.49 17.21
N GLU A 497 3.81 -0.16 18.28
CA GLU A 497 3.56 -1.57 18.55
C GLU A 497 2.13 -1.83 19.04
N ASP A 498 1.55 -0.96 19.88
CA ASP A 498 0.14 -1.02 20.27
C ASP A 498 -0.79 -0.79 19.07
N ALA A 499 -0.45 0.14 18.18
CA ALA A 499 -1.20 0.35 16.94
C ALA A 499 -1.12 -0.89 16.02
N LYS A 500 0.06 -1.51 15.89
CA LYS A 500 0.23 -2.79 15.18
C LYS A 500 -0.55 -3.92 15.87
N TYR A 501 -0.51 -4.00 17.21
CA TYR A 501 -1.18 -5.03 18.00
C TYR A 501 -2.69 -4.94 17.86
N GLN A 502 -3.30 -3.78 18.14
CA GLN A 502 -4.76 -3.61 18.01
C GLN A 502 -5.23 -3.76 16.56
N THR A 503 -4.38 -3.45 15.56
CA THR A 503 -4.71 -3.73 14.16
C THR A 503 -4.66 -5.23 13.85
N ARG A 504 -3.67 -5.97 14.37
CA ARG A 504 -3.58 -7.44 14.29
C ARG A 504 -4.75 -8.11 15.02
N GLU A 505 -5.11 -7.63 16.20
CA GLU A 505 -6.21 -8.12 17.04
C GLU A 505 -7.57 -7.88 16.37
N LYS A 506 -7.87 -6.66 15.90
CA LYS A 506 -9.09 -6.36 15.14
C LYS A 506 -9.15 -7.15 13.83
N ARG A 507 -8.01 -7.41 13.17
CA ARG A 507 -7.93 -8.30 12.00
C ARG A 507 -8.19 -9.76 12.37
N ALA A 508 -7.64 -10.24 13.48
CA ALA A 508 -7.86 -11.60 13.98
C ALA A 508 -9.33 -11.83 14.39
N ALA A 509 -9.95 -10.88 15.10
CA ALA A 509 -11.37 -10.92 15.45
C ALA A 509 -12.27 -10.92 14.20
N ARG A 510 -11.97 -10.07 13.19
CA ARG A 510 -12.65 -10.11 11.89
C ARG A 510 -12.45 -11.44 11.15
N GLN A 511 -11.26 -12.04 11.26
CA GLN A 511 -10.92 -13.36 10.69
C GLN A 511 -11.32 -14.56 11.58
N ALA A 512 -11.99 -14.33 12.71
CA ALA A 512 -12.55 -15.35 13.59
C ALA A 512 -14.07 -15.51 13.40
N LYS A 513 -14.77 -14.45 12.98
CA LYS A 513 -16.17 -14.58 12.51
C LYS A 513 -16.23 -15.37 11.20
N LYS A 514 -16.82 -16.56 11.25
CA LYS A 514 -17.28 -17.29 10.06
C LYS A 514 -18.28 -16.44 9.29
N GLN A 515 -18.21 -16.45 7.96
CA GLN A 515 -19.20 -15.75 7.14
C GLN A 515 -20.57 -16.47 7.23
N PRO A 516 -21.70 -15.74 7.15
CA PRO A 516 -23.02 -16.36 7.13
C PRO A 516 -23.19 -17.31 5.96
N TRP A 517 -23.86 -18.45 6.18
CA TRP A 517 -24.09 -19.47 5.14
C TRP A 517 -24.76 -18.90 3.88
N ILE A 518 -25.71 -17.98 4.05
CA ILE A 518 -26.39 -17.30 2.94
C ILE A 518 -25.42 -16.48 2.07
N VAL A 519 -24.37 -15.90 2.65
CA VAL A 519 -23.32 -15.17 1.90
C VAL A 519 -22.42 -16.15 1.14
N LEU A 520 -22.10 -17.31 1.74
CA LEU A 520 -21.37 -18.38 1.04
C LEU A 520 -22.16 -18.94 -0.16
N LYS A 521 -23.49 -19.08 -0.06
CA LYS A 521 -24.32 -19.69 -1.11
C LYS A 521 -24.98 -18.70 -2.08
N LEU A 522 -24.98 -17.39 -1.80
CA LEU A 522 -25.48 -16.34 -2.71
C LEU A 522 -24.93 -16.48 -4.13
N MET A 523 -23.61 -16.66 -4.28
CA MET A 523 -22.97 -16.80 -5.59
C MET A 523 -23.38 -18.08 -6.32
N VAL A 524 -23.62 -19.18 -5.59
CA VAL A 524 -24.16 -20.42 -6.17
C VAL A 524 -25.56 -20.18 -6.73
N PHE A 525 -26.44 -19.52 -5.98
CA PHE A 525 -27.78 -19.16 -6.46
C PHE A 525 -27.74 -18.25 -7.70
N ILE A 526 -26.83 -17.28 -7.74
CA ILE A 526 -26.62 -16.40 -8.91
C ILE A 526 -26.16 -17.22 -10.12
N THR A 527 -25.16 -18.09 -9.97
CA THR A 527 -24.67 -18.96 -11.06
C THR A 527 -25.77 -19.93 -11.54
N THR A 528 -26.55 -20.53 -10.64
CA THR A 528 -27.70 -21.36 -11.02
C THR A 528 -28.76 -20.56 -11.79
N GLY A 529 -29.07 -19.33 -11.35
CA GLY A 529 -29.99 -18.44 -12.08
C GLY A 529 -29.52 -18.09 -13.49
N ILE A 530 -28.22 -17.80 -13.66
CA ILE A 530 -27.60 -17.53 -14.96
C ILE A 530 -27.65 -18.77 -15.87
N MET A 531 -27.42 -19.98 -15.33
CA MET A 531 -27.55 -21.22 -16.11
C MET A 531 -28.99 -21.48 -16.56
N ILE A 532 -29.98 -21.29 -15.68
CA ILE A 532 -31.40 -21.46 -16.00
C ILE A 532 -31.84 -20.43 -17.07
N TYR A 533 -31.43 -19.17 -16.93
CA TYR A 533 -31.74 -18.12 -17.91
C TYR A 533 -31.08 -18.39 -19.27
N THR A 534 -29.80 -18.79 -19.29
CA THR A 534 -29.09 -19.19 -20.51
C THR A 534 -29.80 -20.36 -21.20
N ALA A 535 -30.23 -21.38 -20.44
CA ALA A 535 -30.98 -22.51 -20.99
C ALA A 535 -32.35 -22.10 -21.55
N TYR A 536 -33.07 -21.20 -20.87
CA TYR A 536 -34.34 -20.63 -21.36
C TYR A 536 -34.16 -19.91 -22.71
N VAL A 537 -33.17 -19.01 -22.83
CA VAL A 537 -32.92 -18.29 -24.08
C VAL A 537 -32.45 -19.25 -25.17
N TYR A 538 -31.51 -20.15 -24.89
CA TYR A 538 -30.97 -21.08 -25.88
C TYR A 538 -32.04 -22.03 -26.43
N ILE A 539 -32.83 -22.65 -25.56
CA ILE A 539 -33.90 -23.58 -26.00
C ILE A 539 -35.08 -22.81 -26.58
N GLY A 540 -35.60 -21.81 -25.86
CA GLY A 540 -36.86 -21.13 -26.17
C GLY A 540 -36.77 -20.06 -27.27
N ARG A 541 -35.65 -19.35 -27.39
CA ARG A 541 -35.46 -18.27 -28.41
C ARG A 541 -34.58 -18.68 -29.59
N PHE A 542 -33.69 -19.66 -29.44
CA PHE A 542 -32.84 -20.13 -30.54
C PHE A 542 -33.31 -21.49 -31.08
N CYS A 543 -33.34 -22.56 -30.27
CA CYS A 543 -33.70 -23.90 -30.78
C CYS A 543 -35.14 -23.99 -31.29
N VAL A 544 -36.14 -23.52 -30.53
CA VAL A 544 -37.57 -23.66 -30.92
C VAL A 544 -37.89 -22.94 -32.25
N PRO A 545 -37.48 -21.68 -32.49
CA PRO A 545 -37.67 -21.05 -33.81
C PRO A 545 -36.85 -21.72 -34.92
N GLY A 546 -35.64 -22.21 -34.62
CA GLY A 546 -34.79 -22.92 -35.57
C GLY A 546 -35.32 -24.30 -36.00
N ILE A 547 -36.13 -24.94 -35.15
CA ILE A 547 -36.83 -26.22 -35.46
C ILE A 547 -38.16 -25.97 -36.19
N ARG A 548 -38.85 -24.87 -35.90
CA ARG A 548 -40.15 -24.53 -36.53
C ARG A 548 -40.04 -23.98 -37.95
N ARG A 549 -38.87 -23.47 -38.34
CA ARG A 549 -38.51 -23.21 -39.75
C ARG A 549 -37.76 -24.45 -40.25
N GLU A 550 -38.00 -24.89 -41.48
CA GLU A 550 -37.51 -26.20 -41.99
C GLU A 550 -35.97 -26.30 -42.18
N HIS A 551 -35.20 -25.37 -41.62
CA HIS A 551 -33.74 -25.30 -41.69
C HIS A 551 -33.07 -26.22 -40.65
N ALA A 552 -33.60 -27.44 -40.48
CA ALA A 552 -33.11 -28.43 -39.51
C ALA A 552 -31.64 -28.85 -39.71
N ARG A 553 -31.04 -28.54 -40.87
CA ARG A 553 -29.60 -28.71 -41.13
C ARG A 553 -28.71 -27.64 -40.49
N ASP A 554 -29.23 -26.44 -40.24
CA ASP A 554 -28.50 -25.34 -39.56
C ASP A 554 -28.73 -25.34 -38.04
N ALA A 555 -29.75 -26.04 -37.55
CA ALA A 555 -29.95 -26.34 -36.12
C ALA A 555 -28.95 -27.40 -35.63
N GLY A 556 -27.65 -27.09 -35.73
CA GLY A 556 -26.54 -28.02 -35.61
C GLY A 556 -26.41 -28.72 -34.25
N GLY A 557 -26.91 -29.96 -34.18
CA GLY A 557 -26.59 -30.94 -33.14
C GLY A 557 -27.24 -30.67 -31.78
N ILE A 558 -28.29 -31.44 -31.45
CA ILE A 558 -28.82 -31.52 -30.09
C ILE A 558 -27.74 -32.11 -29.17
N LEU A 559 -27.15 -31.27 -28.31
CA LEU A 559 -26.47 -31.73 -27.10
C LEU A 559 -26.76 -30.85 -25.87
N PRO A 560 -28.01 -30.79 -25.37
CA PRO A 560 -28.36 -30.20 -24.09
C PRO A 560 -27.94 -31.12 -22.93
N VAL A 561 -26.67 -31.51 -22.89
CA VAL A 561 -26.07 -32.01 -21.64
C VAL A 561 -25.89 -30.80 -20.75
N VAL A 562 -26.93 -30.53 -19.95
CA VAL A 562 -26.85 -29.70 -18.75
C VAL A 562 -25.64 -30.20 -17.94
N PRO A 563 -24.75 -29.33 -17.44
CA PRO A 563 -23.54 -29.76 -16.75
C PRO A 563 -23.85 -30.38 -15.39
N LEU A 564 -24.21 -31.67 -15.39
CA LEU A 564 -24.31 -32.53 -14.20
C LEU A 564 -22.99 -32.50 -13.41
N ASP A 565 -21.88 -32.39 -14.14
CA ASP A 565 -20.52 -32.05 -13.69
C ASP A 565 -20.45 -30.91 -12.65
N ALA A 566 -21.26 -29.87 -12.81
CA ALA A 566 -21.28 -28.72 -11.90
C ALA A 566 -21.86 -29.07 -10.52
N MET A 567 -22.69 -30.11 -10.41
CA MET A 567 -23.21 -30.55 -9.11
C MET A 567 -22.11 -31.21 -8.27
N GLY A 568 -21.18 -31.94 -8.91
CA GLY A 568 -20.05 -32.61 -8.23
C GLY A 568 -19.19 -31.66 -7.41
N VAL A 569 -18.79 -30.51 -7.98
CA VAL A 569 -17.91 -29.54 -7.29
C VAL A 569 -18.60 -28.77 -6.16
N VAL A 570 -19.93 -28.71 -6.14
CA VAL A 570 -20.72 -28.03 -5.09
C VAL A 570 -21.18 -28.98 -3.98
N ILE A 571 -21.47 -30.25 -4.32
CA ILE A 571 -21.95 -31.28 -3.38
C ILE A 571 -20.78 -31.99 -2.67
N VAL A 572 -19.70 -32.30 -3.38
CA VAL A 572 -18.56 -33.01 -2.78
C VAL A 572 -17.78 -32.06 -1.88
N SER A 573 -17.69 -32.41 -0.60
CA SER A 573 -16.85 -31.71 0.38
C SER A 573 -15.39 -31.71 -0.07
N PRO A 574 -14.64 -30.60 0.09
CA PRO A 574 -13.21 -30.57 -0.20
C PRO A 574 -12.36 -31.49 0.70
N GLY A 575 -12.93 -31.97 1.81
CA GLY A 575 -12.25 -32.69 2.87
C GLY A 575 -11.75 -31.71 3.94
N TYR A 576 -12.46 -31.61 5.05
CA TYR A 576 -12.04 -30.80 6.20
C TYR A 576 -11.14 -31.63 7.11
N ALA A 577 -10.01 -31.06 7.56
CA ALA A 577 -9.00 -31.82 8.32
C ALA A 577 -9.57 -32.35 9.65
N ARG A 578 -10.43 -31.58 10.33
CA ARG A 578 -11.11 -31.96 11.57
C ARG A 578 -11.99 -33.23 11.44
N ASP A 579 -12.43 -33.56 10.22
CA ASP A 579 -13.30 -34.72 9.95
C ASP A 579 -12.46 -36.02 9.86
N HIS A 580 -11.12 -35.90 9.84
CA HIS A 580 -10.16 -36.99 9.58
C HIS A 580 -8.94 -37.00 10.52
N VAL A 581 -8.73 -35.94 11.31
CA VAL A 581 -7.62 -35.79 12.26
C VAL A 581 -8.18 -35.31 13.60
N PRO A 582 -7.91 -36.01 14.72
CA PRO A 582 -8.34 -35.57 16.03
C PRO A 582 -7.60 -34.29 16.45
N ARG A 583 -8.16 -33.58 17.44
CA ARG A 583 -7.44 -32.48 18.09
C ARG A 583 -6.22 -33.01 18.83
N SER A 584 -5.17 -32.21 18.87
CA SER A 584 -3.91 -32.51 19.55
C SER A 584 -3.46 -31.31 20.38
N PRO A 585 -2.77 -31.49 21.52
CA PRO A 585 -2.10 -30.38 22.19
C PRO A 585 -1.10 -29.70 21.24
N GLN A 586 -0.78 -28.43 21.52
CA GLN A 586 0.23 -27.71 20.75
C GLN A 586 1.60 -28.39 20.94
N PRO A 587 2.32 -28.74 19.85
CA PRO A 587 3.67 -29.30 19.95
C PRO A 587 4.63 -28.35 20.68
N PRO A 588 5.64 -28.87 21.40
CA PRO A 588 6.65 -28.04 22.05
C PRO A 588 7.39 -27.17 21.01
N PRO A 589 7.85 -25.96 21.40
CA PRO A 589 8.67 -25.13 20.53
C PRO A 589 9.97 -25.87 20.19
N LEU A 590 10.34 -25.86 18.91
CA LEU A 590 11.61 -26.43 18.46
C LEU A 590 12.78 -25.55 18.96
N PRO A 591 13.97 -26.13 19.19
CA PRO A 591 15.19 -25.38 19.45
C PRO A 591 15.42 -24.31 18.36
N GLN A 592 15.86 -23.12 18.77
CA GLN A 592 16.13 -22.04 17.83
C GLN A 592 17.32 -22.43 16.93
N THR A 593 17.05 -22.76 15.67
CA THR A 593 18.10 -22.90 14.66
C THR A 593 18.83 -21.56 14.50
N PRO A 594 20.17 -21.52 14.54
CA PRO A 594 20.92 -20.27 14.51
C PRO A 594 20.56 -19.42 13.28
N PHE A 595 20.36 -18.12 13.51
CA PHE A 595 19.89 -17.17 12.51
C PHE A 595 20.96 -16.95 11.44
N VAL A 596 20.78 -17.54 10.26
CA VAL A 596 21.58 -17.21 9.07
C VAL A 596 21.10 -15.86 8.54
N PRO A 597 21.95 -14.80 8.55
CA PRO A 597 21.49 -13.47 8.17
C PRO A 597 21.15 -13.36 6.68
N PRO A 598 20.16 -12.53 6.30
CA PRO A 598 19.91 -12.17 4.91
C PRO A 598 21.13 -11.46 4.32
N MET A 599 21.25 -11.47 2.98
CA MET A 599 22.38 -10.86 2.27
C MET A 599 22.59 -9.39 2.68
N ARG A 600 23.84 -9.05 3.02
CA ARG A 600 24.40 -7.73 2.70
C ARG A 600 25.10 -7.86 1.34
N PRO A 601 24.92 -6.92 0.40
CA PRO A 601 25.87 -6.75 -0.69
C PRO A 601 27.23 -6.38 -0.10
N PHE A 602 28.31 -7.01 -0.56
CA PHE A 602 29.65 -6.60 -0.17
C PHE A 602 30.03 -5.37 -1.00
N ILE A 603 29.77 -4.17 -0.46
CA ILE A 603 30.34 -2.94 -1.02
C ILE A 603 31.85 -3.04 -0.79
N GLY A 604 32.62 -3.10 -1.89
CA GLY A 604 34.07 -3.09 -1.80
C GLY A 604 34.54 -1.83 -1.09
N SER A 605 35.27 -1.98 0.00
CA SER A 605 35.97 -0.87 0.65
C SER A 605 37.05 -0.38 -0.30
N ASN A 606 36.97 0.89 -0.72
CA ASN A 606 38.12 1.55 -1.33
C ASN A 606 39.29 1.50 -0.34
N VAL A 607 40.49 1.28 -0.88
CA VAL A 607 41.73 1.30 -0.11
C VAL A 607 42.20 2.75 0.00
N ASP A 608 41.68 3.47 0.98
CA ASP A 608 42.18 4.79 1.33
C ASP A 608 43.49 4.62 2.12
N VAL A 609 44.61 4.85 1.43
CA VAL A 609 45.95 4.90 2.02
C VAL A 609 46.15 6.26 2.65
N GLU A 610 46.34 6.34 3.97
CA GLU A 610 47.35 7.26 4.52
C GLU A 610 47.75 6.99 5.99
N SER A 611 48.97 7.44 6.30
CA SER A 611 49.66 7.59 7.60
C SER A 611 49.06 6.96 8.88
N GLY A 612 49.74 5.93 9.41
CA GLY A 612 49.60 5.55 10.81
C GLY A 612 50.49 6.40 11.73
N ALA A 613 49.96 6.84 12.87
CA ALA A 613 50.71 7.54 13.92
C ALA A 613 50.50 6.86 15.29
N MET A 614 51.59 6.30 15.83
CA MET A 614 51.91 5.95 17.23
C MET A 614 50.78 5.87 18.28
N GLY A 615 50.68 4.74 19.02
CA GLY A 615 49.93 4.73 20.29
C GLY A 615 49.42 3.39 20.84
N ASN A 616 50.30 2.48 21.22
CA ASN A 616 50.01 1.35 22.13
C ASN A 616 50.87 1.56 23.40
N PRO A 617 50.62 0.95 24.60
CA PRO A 617 49.59 -0.05 24.92
C PRO A 617 48.94 0.06 26.34
N ALA A 618 48.15 -0.97 26.69
CA ALA A 618 48.20 -1.75 27.96
C ALA A 618 47.08 -1.62 29.03
N ARG A 619 46.91 -2.78 29.72
CA ARG A 619 46.25 -3.04 31.03
C ARG A 619 44.70 -2.97 31.07
N THR A 620 43.98 -3.80 31.85
CA THR A 620 44.36 -4.87 32.82
C THR A 620 43.25 -5.92 33.02
N THR A 621 43.61 -7.13 33.50
CA THR A 621 42.82 -8.11 34.33
C THR A 621 41.42 -8.54 33.85
N ASN A 622 41.19 -9.83 33.57
CA ASN A 622 40.92 -10.93 34.53
C ASN A 622 39.62 -10.76 35.34
N ASP A 623 38.71 -11.73 35.22
CA ASP A 623 38.51 -12.76 36.27
C ASP A 623 37.77 -14.00 35.73
N THR A 624 37.75 -15.08 36.52
CA THR A 624 37.53 -16.48 36.07
C THR A 624 36.25 -17.13 36.63
N ILE A 625 36.17 -18.48 36.61
CA ILE A 625 35.11 -19.39 37.13
C ILE A 625 34.01 -19.70 36.08
N GLY A 626 33.68 -20.95 35.73
CA GLY A 626 34.24 -22.27 36.10
C GLY A 626 33.56 -23.43 35.34
N GLY A 627 34.16 -24.64 35.33
CA GLY A 627 33.59 -25.87 34.70
C GLY A 627 32.62 -26.67 35.61
N PRO A 628 32.38 -27.99 35.39
CA PRO A 628 33.09 -28.92 34.49
C PRO A 628 32.26 -30.06 33.79
N ALA A 629 32.98 -30.97 33.10
CA ALA A 629 32.79 -32.44 32.99
C ALA A 629 31.81 -33.09 31.96
N TYR A 630 32.13 -34.38 31.68
CA TYR A 630 31.46 -35.39 30.81
C TYR A 630 31.53 -35.13 29.29
N GLU A 631 32.39 -35.75 28.46
CA GLU A 631 33.19 -37.01 28.52
C GLU A 631 32.47 -38.29 28.02
N ASP A 632 33.26 -39.20 27.40
CA ASP A 632 32.97 -40.52 26.79
C ASP A 632 32.08 -40.65 25.53
N MET A 633 32.73 -40.98 24.39
CA MET A 633 32.96 -42.41 24.05
C MET A 633 34.12 -42.60 23.04
N GLN A 634 34.81 -43.75 23.13
CA GLN A 634 35.91 -44.24 22.26
C GLN A 634 35.33 -44.84 20.95
N ILE A 635 36.04 -45.43 19.96
CA ILE A 635 37.36 -46.10 19.80
C ILE A 635 37.73 -45.96 18.29
N HIS A 636 38.97 -45.81 17.80
CA HIS A 636 40.05 -46.81 17.74
C HIS A 636 41.35 -46.20 17.16
N ASP A 637 42.50 -46.72 17.62
CA ASP A 637 43.81 -46.71 16.93
C ASP A 637 44.21 -48.19 16.65
N PRO A 638 45.13 -48.49 15.70
CA PRO A 638 46.49 -48.79 16.15
C PRO A 638 47.66 -48.39 15.20
N ARG A 639 48.68 -47.76 15.82
CA ARG A 639 50.15 -48.08 15.73
C ARG A 639 51.07 -47.36 14.70
N PRO A 640 52.40 -47.32 14.99
CA PRO A 640 53.24 -46.13 14.72
C PRO A 640 54.53 -46.45 13.94
N VAL A 641 55.51 -45.52 13.92
CA VAL A 641 56.96 -45.81 14.16
C VAL A 641 57.78 -44.52 14.38
N HIS A 642 58.86 -44.67 15.15
CA HIS A 642 60.11 -43.91 15.35
C HIS A 642 60.65 -43.03 14.17
N ASP A 643 61.58 -42.07 14.33
CA ASP A 643 62.40 -41.62 15.49
C ASP A 643 62.94 -40.17 15.28
N ASN A 644 63.49 -39.57 16.36
CA ASN A 644 64.80 -38.89 16.52
C ASN A 644 65.66 -38.55 15.25
N ASP A 645 66.53 -37.53 15.19
CA ASP A 645 67.05 -36.57 16.18
C ASP A 645 67.76 -35.36 15.50
N GLU A 646 68.21 -34.36 16.29
CA GLU A 646 69.46 -33.53 16.20
C GLU A 646 70.09 -33.05 14.84
N THR A 647 70.82 -31.93 14.69
CA THR A 647 71.34 -30.84 15.59
C THR A 647 71.81 -29.58 14.79
N HIS A 648 72.19 -28.49 15.50
CA HIS A 648 73.19 -27.39 15.22
C HIS A 648 73.50 -26.91 13.76
N GLU A 649 73.91 -25.68 13.42
CA GLU A 649 74.09 -24.33 14.00
C GLU A 649 74.26 -23.36 12.79
N GLY A 650 74.20 -22.02 12.83
CA GLY A 650 74.41 -21.05 13.91
C GLY A 650 75.53 -20.06 13.54
N VAL A 651 75.28 -19.05 12.69
CA VAL A 651 76.19 -17.91 12.41
C VAL A 651 75.41 -16.60 12.29
N THR A 652 76.00 -15.47 12.71
CA THR A 652 75.30 -14.20 12.94
C THR A 652 75.95 -12.97 12.27
N TYR A 653 75.14 -11.91 12.12
CA TYR A 653 75.47 -10.48 11.97
C TYR A 653 76.10 -9.90 10.67
N ASN A 654 75.30 -9.00 10.07
CA ASN A 654 75.62 -7.67 9.50
C ASN A 654 76.74 -7.53 8.43
N ASN A 655 76.45 -6.90 7.30
CA ASN A 655 76.37 -5.42 7.25
C ASN A 655 75.66 -4.82 6.00
N TYR A 656 75.33 -3.52 6.13
CA TYR A 656 74.87 -2.50 5.16
C TYR A 656 74.73 -2.85 3.65
N ALA A 657 73.56 -2.52 3.05
CA ALA A 657 73.44 -1.49 1.98
C ALA A 657 71.99 -1.32 1.44
N HIS A 658 71.66 -0.10 0.98
CA HIS A 658 70.56 0.24 0.06
C HIS A 658 71.18 0.82 -1.24
N PRO A 659 70.45 1.05 -2.36
CA PRO A 659 69.25 0.40 -2.92
C PRO A 659 69.57 -0.18 -4.34
N PRO A 660 68.60 -0.70 -5.13
CA PRO A 660 67.75 0.15 -6.01
C PRO A 660 66.29 -0.36 -6.20
N PRO A 661 65.38 0.44 -6.79
CA PRO A 661 64.01 0.00 -7.11
C PRO A 661 63.93 -0.82 -8.41
N LEU A 662 62.99 -1.76 -8.50
CA LEU A 662 62.74 -2.55 -9.72
C LEU A 662 61.28 -2.51 -10.19
N GLN A 663 61.17 -2.57 -11.52
CA GLN A 663 60.04 -2.21 -12.37
C GLN A 663 58.83 -3.15 -12.30
N ALA A 664 57.70 -2.71 -12.86
CA ALA A 664 56.50 -3.53 -13.03
C ALA A 664 56.71 -4.70 -14.02
N PRO A 665 56.04 -5.86 -13.86
CA PRO A 665 56.31 -7.04 -14.68
C PRO A 665 55.76 -6.93 -16.10
N THR A 666 56.62 -7.02 -17.11
CA THR A 666 56.23 -7.19 -18.52
C THR A 666 56.38 -8.66 -18.94
N SER A 667 55.31 -9.45 -18.84
CA SER A 667 55.26 -10.83 -19.35
C SER A 667 53.81 -11.25 -19.65
N PRO A 668 53.52 -11.89 -20.80
CA PRO A 668 52.22 -12.52 -21.04
C PRO A 668 52.10 -13.81 -20.21
N PRO A 669 50.87 -14.25 -19.85
CA PRO A 669 50.66 -15.50 -19.12
C PRO A 669 50.94 -16.74 -20.00
N PRO A 670 51.18 -17.92 -19.40
CA PRO A 670 51.40 -19.16 -20.15
C PRO A 670 50.18 -19.57 -20.98
N GLN A 671 50.40 -20.20 -22.13
CA GLN A 671 49.34 -20.85 -22.90
C GLN A 671 48.96 -22.17 -22.23
N SER A 672 47.67 -22.31 -21.87
CA SER A 672 47.11 -23.54 -21.32
C SER A 672 46.29 -24.29 -22.38
N ASP A 673 46.74 -25.49 -22.76
CA ASP A 673 46.01 -26.40 -23.64
C ASP A 673 44.80 -27.01 -22.90
N GLY A 674 43.67 -26.30 -22.87
CA GLY A 674 42.48 -26.78 -22.16
C GLY A 674 41.24 -25.87 -22.23
N ASN A 675 40.38 -26.11 -23.23
CA ASN A 675 38.97 -25.70 -23.27
C ASN A 675 38.59 -24.28 -22.76
N TRP A 676 38.87 -23.27 -23.59
CA TRP A 676 38.53 -21.83 -23.42
C TRP A 676 37.07 -21.48 -23.01
N ALA A 677 36.13 -22.43 -23.04
CA ALA A 677 34.74 -22.23 -22.63
C ALA A 677 34.51 -22.47 -21.12
N GLU A 678 35.23 -23.41 -20.51
CA GLU A 678 35.03 -23.77 -19.09
C GLU A 678 35.73 -22.78 -18.15
N ASP A 679 36.94 -22.36 -18.52
CA ASP A 679 37.76 -21.43 -17.73
C ASP A 679 37.06 -20.07 -17.52
N LYS A 680 36.32 -19.59 -18.54
CA LYS A 680 35.48 -18.38 -18.46
C LYS A 680 34.21 -18.55 -17.61
N ASP A 681 33.70 -19.76 -17.46
CA ASP A 681 32.57 -20.02 -16.54
C ASP A 681 33.08 -20.16 -15.10
N LEU A 682 34.31 -20.65 -14.89
CA LEU A 682 34.98 -20.68 -13.59
C LEU A 682 35.33 -19.28 -13.08
N ASP A 683 35.98 -18.44 -13.90
CA ASP A 683 36.24 -17.01 -13.58
C ASP A 683 34.92 -16.26 -13.27
N PHE A 684 33.88 -16.47 -14.07
CA PHE A 684 32.56 -15.88 -13.82
C PHE A 684 31.96 -16.34 -12.48
N ARG A 685 32.06 -17.63 -12.12
CA ARG A 685 31.60 -18.15 -10.82
C ARG A 685 32.39 -17.59 -9.65
N ILE A 686 33.72 -17.47 -9.77
CA ILE A 686 34.60 -16.94 -8.71
C ILE A 686 34.31 -15.45 -8.46
N ARG A 687 34.18 -14.64 -9.51
CA ARG A 687 33.76 -13.24 -9.37
C ARG A 687 32.36 -13.12 -8.75
N MET A 688 31.47 -14.07 -9.03
CA MET A 688 30.11 -14.05 -8.49
C MET A 688 30.00 -14.46 -7.01
N SER A 689 30.82 -15.41 -6.56
CA SER A 689 30.88 -15.77 -5.13
C SER A 689 31.51 -14.64 -4.31
N MET A 690 32.52 -13.95 -4.85
CA MET A 690 33.05 -12.70 -4.28
C MET A 690 31.95 -11.63 -4.15
N MET A 691 31.02 -11.52 -5.12
CA MET A 691 29.84 -10.64 -5.03
C MET A 691 28.66 -11.21 -4.21
N HIS A 692 28.78 -12.43 -3.65
CA HIS A 692 27.78 -13.12 -2.81
C HIS A 692 26.41 -13.41 -3.48
N VAL A 693 26.34 -13.46 -4.81
CA VAL A 693 25.07 -13.60 -5.57
C VAL A 693 24.66 -15.08 -5.70
N GLU A 694 24.06 -15.63 -4.64
CA GLU A 694 23.61 -17.04 -4.55
C GLU A 694 22.09 -17.21 -4.39
N ARG A 695 21.53 -18.33 -4.91
CA ARG A 695 20.17 -18.78 -4.58
C ARG A 695 20.11 -19.20 -3.10
N ARG A 696 19.24 -18.55 -2.33
CA ARG A 696 18.97 -18.87 -0.90
C ARG A 696 17.54 -19.37 -0.72
N PRO A 697 17.30 -20.69 -0.74
CA PRO A 697 15.96 -21.27 -0.54
C PRO A 697 15.51 -21.23 0.93
N PRO A 698 14.22 -21.47 1.23
CA PRO A 698 13.75 -21.58 2.61
C PRO A 698 14.29 -22.84 3.32
N MET A 699 15.00 -22.62 4.42
CA MET A 699 15.46 -23.69 5.32
C MET A 699 14.50 -23.94 6.50
N ASN A 700 13.23 -23.51 6.37
CA ASN A 700 12.19 -23.79 7.35
C ASN A 700 11.81 -25.29 7.29
N PRO A 701 11.80 -26.02 8.41
CA PRO A 701 11.47 -27.45 8.43
C PRO A 701 9.94 -27.67 8.39
N VAL A 702 9.35 -27.46 7.21
CA VAL A 702 7.89 -27.46 6.96
C VAL A 702 7.19 -28.80 7.18
N LEU A 703 7.91 -29.93 7.23
CA LEU A 703 7.33 -31.25 7.54
C LEU A 703 7.20 -31.49 9.05
N LEU A 704 7.89 -30.75 9.92
CA LEU A 704 7.81 -30.98 11.37
C LEU A 704 6.44 -30.57 11.96
N PRO A 705 5.88 -31.33 12.92
CA PRO A 705 4.56 -31.05 13.52
C PRO A 705 4.40 -29.63 14.07
N ALA A 706 5.43 -29.07 14.69
CA ALA A 706 5.41 -27.71 15.26
C ALA A 706 5.15 -26.62 14.19
N TYR A 707 5.76 -26.74 13.00
CA TYR A 707 5.50 -25.84 11.87
C TYR A 707 4.15 -26.10 11.19
N ARG A 708 3.52 -27.25 11.48
CA ARG A 708 2.21 -27.66 10.95
C ARG A 708 1.06 -27.56 11.95
N TYR A 709 1.24 -27.03 13.15
CA TYR A 709 0.11 -26.86 14.08
C TYR A 709 -0.89 -25.79 13.58
N CYS A 710 -2.18 -25.95 13.90
CA CYS A 710 -3.21 -24.95 13.71
C CYS A 710 -3.87 -24.62 15.06
N THR A 711 -3.66 -23.40 15.54
CA THR A 711 -4.24 -22.89 16.81
C THR A 711 -5.74 -22.61 16.73
N LYS A 712 -6.38 -22.69 15.56
CA LYS A 712 -7.82 -22.46 15.38
C LYS A 712 -8.66 -23.75 15.33
N ASP A 713 -8.11 -24.82 14.77
CA ASP A 713 -8.73 -26.14 14.74
C ASP A 713 -8.12 -27.11 15.77
N GLU A 714 -7.12 -26.64 16.54
CA GLU A 714 -6.43 -27.36 17.61
C GLU A 714 -5.85 -28.71 17.15
N LEU A 715 -5.24 -28.75 15.97
CA LEU A 715 -4.68 -29.97 15.37
C LEU A 715 -3.38 -29.70 14.61
N VAL A 716 -2.54 -30.73 14.50
CA VAL A 716 -1.43 -30.75 13.52
C VAL A 716 -2.02 -30.99 12.13
N LYS A 717 -1.87 -30.00 11.25
CA LYS A 717 -2.36 -30.05 9.87
C LYS A 717 -1.68 -31.21 9.11
N PRO A 718 -2.43 -32.06 8.39
CA PRO A 718 -1.88 -32.97 7.39
C PRO A 718 -0.98 -32.26 6.38
N HIS A 719 -0.19 -33.04 5.64
CA HIS A 719 0.62 -32.49 4.56
C HIS A 719 -0.30 -31.76 3.55
N ARG A 720 0.13 -30.57 3.11
CA ARG A 720 -0.60 -29.70 2.17
C ARG A 720 -1.96 -29.15 2.68
N ALA A 721 -2.31 -29.34 3.95
CA ALA A 721 -3.53 -28.79 4.53
C ALA A 721 -3.32 -27.37 5.09
N HIS A 722 -4.28 -26.46 4.84
CA HIS A 722 -4.24 -25.07 5.32
C HIS A 722 -5.60 -24.64 5.92
N HIS A 723 -5.57 -23.71 6.87
CA HIS A 723 -6.78 -23.13 7.47
C HIS A 723 -7.38 -22.05 6.57
N CYS A 724 -8.58 -22.27 6.06
CA CYS A 724 -9.33 -21.25 5.35
C CYS A 724 -10.17 -20.43 6.34
N SER A 725 -9.96 -19.12 6.43
CA SER A 725 -10.76 -18.23 7.30
C SER A 725 -12.24 -18.17 6.90
N THR A 726 -12.57 -18.38 5.62
CA THR A 726 -13.94 -18.29 5.11
C THR A 726 -14.73 -19.57 5.40
N CYS A 727 -14.16 -20.74 5.11
CA CYS A 727 -14.72 -22.03 5.55
C CYS A 727 -14.61 -22.20 7.08
N GLY A 728 -13.72 -21.45 7.74
CA GLY A 728 -13.54 -21.42 9.19
C GLY A 728 -13.01 -22.73 9.76
N THR A 729 -12.15 -23.42 8.99
CA THR A 729 -11.52 -24.70 9.34
C THR A 729 -10.37 -25.03 8.37
N CYS A 730 -9.50 -25.95 8.78
CA CYS A 730 -8.50 -26.59 7.91
C CYS A 730 -9.13 -27.48 6.83
N VAL A 731 -8.56 -27.39 5.62
CA VAL A 731 -8.95 -28.13 4.41
C VAL A 731 -7.75 -28.93 3.92
N LEU A 732 -7.98 -30.18 3.50
CA LEU A 732 -6.98 -31.10 2.96
C LEU A 732 -6.55 -30.67 1.54
N LYS A 733 -5.24 -30.77 1.21
CA LYS A 733 -4.63 -30.27 -0.05
C LYS A 733 -5.25 -28.94 -0.50
N TYR A 734 -5.28 -27.96 0.41
CA TYR A 734 -6.01 -26.71 0.21
C TYR A 734 -5.45 -25.94 -0.98
N ASP A 735 -6.32 -25.65 -1.94
CA ASP A 735 -5.94 -24.91 -3.13
C ASP A 735 -6.36 -23.44 -3.01
N HIS A 736 -7.66 -23.17 -2.91
CA HIS A 736 -8.21 -21.85 -2.67
C HIS A 736 -9.63 -21.92 -2.09
N HIS A 737 -10.19 -20.76 -1.74
CA HIS A 737 -11.63 -20.61 -1.51
C HIS A 737 -12.28 -20.00 -2.75
N CYS A 738 -13.27 -20.69 -3.33
CA CYS A 738 -13.89 -20.28 -4.57
C CYS A 738 -15.30 -19.75 -4.32
N PRO A 739 -15.57 -18.44 -4.54
CA PRO A 739 -16.88 -17.85 -4.33
C PRO A 739 -17.97 -18.50 -5.20
N TRP A 740 -17.66 -18.84 -6.46
CA TRP A 740 -18.62 -19.36 -7.44
C TRP A 740 -19.25 -20.70 -7.05
N ILE A 741 -18.50 -21.60 -6.40
CA ILE A 741 -19.03 -22.87 -5.85
C ILE A 741 -19.51 -22.73 -4.39
N GLY A 742 -19.30 -21.56 -3.78
CA GLY A 742 -19.64 -21.27 -2.40
C GLY A 742 -18.97 -22.19 -1.39
N GLN A 743 -17.73 -22.63 -1.65
CA GLN A 743 -16.91 -23.45 -0.75
C GLN A 743 -15.41 -23.44 -1.10
N CYS A 744 -14.62 -24.12 -0.27
CA CYS A 744 -13.20 -24.35 -0.50
C CYS A 744 -12.96 -25.41 -1.61
N VAL A 745 -11.85 -25.28 -2.35
CA VAL A 745 -11.30 -26.33 -3.23
C VAL A 745 -10.16 -27.03 -2.49
N GLY A 746 -10.21 -28.36 -2.44
CA GLY A 746 -9.29 -29.20 -1.70
C GLY A 746 -9.25 -30.64 -2.21
N ALA A 747 -8.52 -31.51 -1.52
CA ALA A 747 -8.15 -32.86 -1.95
C ALA A 747 -9.30 -33.65 -2.60
N ARG A 748 -10.50 -33.62 -2.00
CA ARG A 748 -11.63 -34.45 -2.42
C ARG A 748 -12.51 -33.85 -3.52
N ASN A 749 -12.44 -32.54 -3.77
CA ASN A 749 -13.24 -31.88 -4.81
C ASN A 749 -12.43 -31.21 -5.95
N HIS A 750 -11.09 -31.21 -5.88
CA HIS A 750 -10.22 -30.62 -6.90
C HIS A 750 -10.51 -31.19 -8.30
N LYS A 751 -10.70 -32.52 -8.44
CA LYS A 751 -11.09 -33.15 -9.71
C LYS A 751 -12.34 -32.52 -10.32
N PHE A 752 -13.44 -32.48 -9.56
CA PHE A 752 -14.70 -31.89 -10.03
C PHE A 752 -14.56 -30.41 -10.37
N PHE A 753 -13.65 -29.67 -9.72
CA PHE A 753 -13.32 -28.30 -10.09
C PHE A 753 -12.61 -28.20 -11.46
N ILE A 754 -11.70 -29.12 -11.81
CA ILE A 754 -11.09 -29.16 -13.15
C ILE A 754 -12.17 -29.45 -14.21
N ASN A 755 -12.95 -30.52 -14.03
CA ASN A 755 -14.04 -30.89 -14.94
C ASN A 755 -15.08 -29.77 -15.10
N PHE A 756 -15.49 -29.13 -13.99
CA PHE A 756 -16.41 -27.99 -14.01
C PHE A 756 -15.89 -26.83 -14.88
N ASN A 757 -14.62 -26.45 -14.75
CA ASN A 757 -14.03 -25.40 -15.59
C ASN A 757 -13.95 -25.83 -17.06
N GLN A 758 -13.60 -27.08 -17.34
CA GLN A 758 -13.55 -27.62 -18.70
C GLN A 758 -14.93 -27.62 -19.37
N ALA A 759 -15.94 -28.21 -18.70
CA ALA A 759 -17.31 -28.27 -19.19
C ALA A 759 -17.92 -26.88 -19.38
N THR A 760 -17.69 -25.96 -18.43
CA THR A 760 -18.19 -24.57 -18.54
C THR A 760 -17.51 -23.82 -19.68
N ALA A 761 -16.20 -24.00 -19.90
CA ALA A 761 -15.50 -23.38 -21.03
C ALA A 761 -15.99 -23.93 -22.38
N ILE A 762 -16.20 -25.24 -22.50
CA ILE A 762 -16.74 -25.87 -23.72
C ILE A 762 -18.18 -25.40 -23.98
N PHE A 763 -19.04 -25.38 -22.96
CA PHE A 763 -20.42 -24.91 -23.07
C PHE A 763 -20.48 -23.43 -23.48
N ALA A 764 -19.70 -22.56 -22.81
CA ALA A 764 -19.64 -21.14 -23.14
C ALA A 764 -19.11 -20.89 -24.55
N ALA A 765 -18.07 -21.61 -25.00
CA ALA A 765 -17.57 -21.52 -26.37
C ALA A 765 -18.60 -21.96 -27.42
N TYR A 766 -19.31 -23.08 -27.17
CA TYR A 766 -20.35 -23.60 -28.05
C TYR A 766 -21.54 -22.62 -28.16
N THR A 767 -22.09 -22.16 -27.02
CA THR A 767 -23.18 -21.17 -26.99
C THR A 767 -22.79 -19.85 -27.65
N PHE A 768 -21.56 -19.38 -27.44
CA PHE A 768 -21.04 -18.19 -28.12
C PHE A 768 -20.99 -18.39 -29.64
N ALA A 769 -20.39 -19.48 -30.10
CA ALA A 769 -20.22 -19.77 -31.52
C ALA A 769 -21.56 -19.97 -32.25
N THR A 770 -22.49 -20.77 -31.72
CA THR A 770 -23.76 -21.05 -32.39
C THR A 770 -24.65 -19.81 -32.46
N LEU A 771 -24.80 -19.06 -31.37
CA LEU A 771 -25.61 -17.82 -31.36
C LEU A 771 -24.98 -16.73 -32.22
N LEU A 772 -23.65 -16.56 -32.21
CA LEU A 772 -22.97 -15.58 -33.06
C LEU A 772 -23.13 -15.93 -34.55
N THR A 773 -22.89 -17.18 -34.95
CA THR A 773 -23.10 -17.62 -36.34
C THR A 773 -24.54 -17.45 -36.79
N TYR A 774 -25.52 -17.76 -35.92
CA TYR A 774 -26.94 -17.55 -36.20
C TYR A 774 -27.29 -16.07 -36.39
N ASN A 775 -26.89 -15.20 -35.46
CA ASN A 775 -27.23 -13.78 -35.52
C ASN A 775 -26.54 -13.06 -36.69
N ILE A 776 -25.33 -13.47 -37.08
CA ILE A 776 -24.69 -12.97 -38.32
C ILE A 776 -25.53 -13.36 -39.54
N ARG A 777 -25.87 -14.65 -39.71
CA ARG A 777 -26.66 -15.13 -40.87
C ARG A 777 -28.04 -14.49 -40.95
N VAL A 778 -28.77 -14.45 -39.83
CA VAL A 778 -30.12 -13.86 -39.77
C VAL A 778 -30.05 -12.36 -40.00
N GLY A 779 -29.13 -11.64 -39.34
CA GLY A 779 -28.97 -10.19 -39.52
C GLY A 779 -28.68 -9.80 -40.98
N THR A 780 -27.87 -10.59 -41.70
CA THR A 780 -27.64 -10.38 -43.15
C THR A 780 -28.85 -10.69 -44.03
N ALA A 781 -29.85 -11.44 -43.54
CA ALA A 781 -31.01 -11.89 -44.31
C ALA A 781 -32.31 -11.12 -43.99
N THR A 782 -32.44 -10.50 -42.79
CA THR A 782 -33.68 -9.84 -42.33
C THR A 782 -33.61 -8.32 -42.26
N GLY A 783 -32.48 -7.71 -42.61
CA GLY A 783 -32.32 -6.24 -42.58
C GLY A 783 -32.01 -5.65 -41.20
N GLY A 784 -31.62 -6.47 -40.22
CA GLY A 784 -31.02 -6.00 -38.96
C GLY A 784 -31.86 -6.15 -37.69
N ASP A 785 -33.02 -6.81 -37.72
CA ASP A 785 -33.77 -7.16 -36.51
C ASP A 785 -33.05 -8.28 -35.72
N LEU A 786 -32.59 -7.96 -34.50
CA LEU A 786 -31.75 -8.81 -33.64
C LEU A 786 -32.41 -9.00 -32.26
N ASP A 787 -32.59 -10.25 -31.83
CA ASP A 787 -33.14 -10.55 -30.51
C ASP A 787 -32.14 -10.14 -29.42
N VAL A 788 -32.45 -9.04 -28.72
CA VAL A 788 -31.65 -8.46 -27.63
C VAL A 788 -31.29 -9.50 -26.56
N GLN A 789 -32.15 -10.49 -26.30
CA GLN A 789 -31.85 -11.55 -25.34
C GLN A 789 -30.72 -12.46 -25.84
N GLN A 790 -30.64 -12.74 -27.14
CA GLN A 790 -29.55 -13.51 -27.73
C GLN A 790 -28.23 -12.70 -27.71
N VAL A 791 -28.28 -11.39 -27.99
CA VAL A 791 -27.11 -10.50 -27.89
C VAL A 791 -26.54 -10.48 -26.47
N VAL A 792 -27.39 -10.43 -25.44
CA VAL A 792 -26.97 -10.53 -24.03
C VAL A 792 -26.31 -11.88 -23.72
N ILE A 793 -26.85 -13.00 -24.22
CA ILE A 793 -26.22 -14.32 -24.02
C ILE A 793 -24.90 -14.45 -24.80
N ILE A 794 -24.76 -13.86 -25.98
CA ILE A 794 -23.48 -13.80 -26.72
C ILE A 794 -22.42 -13.06 -25.88
N ALA A 795 -22.76 -11.88 -25.34
CA ALA A 795 -21.84 -11.12 -24.49
C ALA A 795 -21.44 -11.89 -23.21
N LEU A 796 -22.40 -12.52 -22.53
CA LEU A 796 -22.15 -13.30 -21.31
C LEU A 796 -21.32 -14.56 -21.61
N SER A 797 -21.65 -15.32 -22.65
CA SER A 797 -20.93 -16.54 -23.03
C SER A 797 -19.49 -16.26 -23.45
N GLY A 798 -19.23 -15.17 -24.19
CA GLY A 798 -17.87 -14.73 -24.49
C GLY A 798 -17.06 -14.38 -23.24
N LEU A 799 -17.65 -13.64 -22.29
CA LEU A 799 -17.01 -13.29 -21.02
C LEU A 799 -16.70 -14.52 -20.15
N PHE A 800 -17.70 -15.41 -19.97
CA PHE A 800 -17.53 -16.64 -19.19
C PHE A 800 -16.56 -17.62 -19.84
N PHE A 801 -16.49 -17.69 -21.18
CA PHE A 801 -15.49 -18.49 -21.88
C PHE A 801 -14.07 -18.00 -21.56
N ILE A 802 -13.77 -16.71 -21.77
CA ILE A 802 -12.44 -16.13 -21.50
C ILE A 802 -12.02 -16.36 -20.04
N PHE A 803 -12.94 -16.18 -19.09
CA PHE A 803 -12.68 -16.42 -17.67
C PHE A 803 -12.38 -17.90 -17.37
N THR A 804 -13.25 -18.82 -17.80
CA THR A 804 -13.14 -20.25 -17.46
C THR A 804 -12.02 -20.96 -18.21
N ILE A 805 -11.74 -20.63 -19.47
CA ILE A 805 -10.59 -21.21 -20.20
C ILE A 805 -9.25 -20.76 -19.61
N THR A 806 -9.15 -19.50 -19.17
CA THR A 806 -7.96 -18.99 -18.47
C THR A 806 -7.75 -19.72 -17.14
N LEU A 807 -8.84 -19.90 -16.37
CA LEU A 807 -8.81 -20.62 -15.10
C LEU A 807 -8.45 -22.10 -15.32
N PHE A 808 -9.07 -22.78 -16.28
CA PHE A 808 -8.74 -24.14 -16.67
C PHE A 808 -7.26 -24.32 -17.04
N ILE A 809 -6.74 -23.53 -18.02
CA ILE A 809 -5.34 -23.63 -18.47
C ILE A 809 -4.35 -23.39 -17.31
N SER A 810 -4.64 -22.43 -16.43
CA SER A 810 -3.79 -22.15 -15.27
C SER A 810 -3.78 -23.32 -14.26
N HIS A 811 -4.92 -23.93 -13.95
CA HIS A 811 -4.98 -25.09 -13.06
C HIS A 811 -4.41 -26.37 -13.70
N VAL A 812 -4.61 -26.60 -15.00
CA VAL A 812 -3.94 -27.69 -15.74
C VAL A 812 -2.42 -27.57 -15.57
N ARG A 813 -1.86 -26.35 -15.71
CA ARG A 813 -0.44 -26.09 -15.46
C ARG A 813 -0.02 -26.38 -14.01
N LEU A 814 -0.86 -26.10 -13.01
CA LEU A 814 -0.57 -26.41 -11.60
C LEU A 814 -0.50 -27.93 -11.36
N LEU A 815 -1.47 -28.69 -11.89
CA LEU A 815 -1.48 -30.17 -11.86
C LEU A 815 -0.22 -30.74 -12.53
N TYR A 816 0.17 -30.22 -13.70
CA TYR A 816 1.40 -30.60 -14.42
C TYR A 816 2.71 -30.20 -13.70
N LEU A 817 2.65 -29.44 -12.59
CA LEU A 817 3.76 -29.16 -11.68
C LEU A 817 3.58 -29.84 -10.30
N SER A 818 2.52 -30.64 -10.13
CA SER A 818 2.07 -31.24 -8.86
C SER A 818 1.80 -30.19 -7.76
N GLN A 819 1.42 -28.96 -8.11
CA GLN A 819 1.25 -27.81 -7.19
C GLN A 819 -0.23 -27.51 -6.88
N THR A 820 -0.48 -26.91 -5.71
CA THR A 820 -1.68 -26.10 -5.45
C THR A 820 -1.44 -24.63 -5.78
N THR A 821 -2.51 -23.83 -5.86
CA THR A 821 -2.43 -22.37 -6.02
C THR A 821 -1.59 -21.71 -4.92
N VAL A 822 -1.71 -22.15 -3.66
CA VAL A 822 -0.89 -21.65 -2.53
C VAL A 822 0.60 -21.96 -2.73
N GLU A 823 0.93 -23.17 -3.17
CA GLU A 823 2.31 -23.59 -3.41
C GLU A 823 2.92 -22.82 -4.59
N ALA A 824 2.16 -22.60 -5.67
CA ALA A 824 2.59 -21.79 -6.80
C ALA A 824 2.75 -20.29 -6.48
N MET A 825 1.97 -19.74 -5.54
CA MET A 825 2.19 -18.39 -5.01
C MET A 825 3.52 -18.28 -4.24
N TYR A 826 3.90 -19.34 -3.51
CA TYR A 826 5.20 -19.38 -2.82
C TYR A 826 6.37 -19.40 -3.83
N ASP A 827 6.28 -20.28 -4.83
CA ASP A 827 7.21 -20.39 -5.95
C ASP A 827 7.39 -19.09 -6.72
N ARG A 828 6.28 -18.40 -7.02
CA ARG A 828 6.29 -17.09 -7.67
C ARG A 828 7.05 -16.08 -6.81
N SER A 829 6.80 -16.08 -5.51
CA SER A 829 7.50 -15.21 -4.55
C SER A 829 9.01 -15.51 -4.46
N MET A 830 9.46 -16.74 -4.72
CA MET A 830 10.90 -17.07 -4.85
C MET A 830 11.48 -16.52 -6.15
N LYS A 831 10.87 -16.84 -7.29
CA LYS A 831 11.28 -16.39 -8.64
C LYS A 831 11.38 -14.86 -8.74
N GLU A 832 10.52 -14.15 -8.01
CA GLU A 832 10.53 -12.70 -7.96
C GLU A 832 11.68 -12.15 -7.10
N ARG A 833 11.98 -12.75 -5.93
CA ARG A 833 13.20 -12.39 -5.16
C ARG A 833 14.48 -12.62 -5.96
N GLU A 834 14.56 -13.74 -6.68
CA GLU A 834 15.67 -14.03 -7.59
C GLU A 834 15.74 -12.99 -8.73
N GLY A 835 14.60 -12.61 -9.31
CA GLY A 835 14.52 -11.53 -10.29
C GLY A 835 15.05 -10.20 -9.76
N HIS A 836 14.77 -9.84 -8.51
CA HIS A 836 15.32 -8.63 -7.87
C HIS A 836 16.85 -8.73 -7.70
N VAL A 837 17.35 -9.76 -7.03
CA VAL A 837 18.81 -9.99 -6.83
C VAL A 837 19.58 -9.98 -8.16
N LEU A 838 19.01 -10.57 -9.21
CA LEU A 838 19.61 -10.59 -10.55
C LEU A 838 19.49 -9.25 -11.30
N ASN A 839 18.49 -8.42 -11.03
CA ASN A 839 18.40 -7.07 -11.57
C ASN A 839 19.42 -6.15 -10.90
N ASP A 840 19.58 -6.27 -9.58
CA ASP A 840 20.52 -5.47 -8.79
C ASP A 840 21.98 -5.81 -9.15
N ALA A 841 22.28 -7.09 -9.38
CA ALA A 841 23.64 -7.55 -9.74
C ALA A 841 24.04 -7.32 -11.22
N PHE A 842 23.08 -7.29 -12.16
CA PHE A 842 23.37 -7.27 -13.60
C PHE A 842 22.73 -6.11 -14.40
N GLY A 843 22.06 -5.17 -13.72
CA GLY A 843 21.35 -4.05 -14.34
C GLY A 843 20.25 -4.50 -15.31
N LEU A 844 19.67 -3.60 -16.11
CA LEU A 844 18.66 -3.98 -17.10
C LEU A 844 19.27 -4.78 -18.28
N CYS A 845 20.45 -4.38 -18.76
CA CYS A 845 21.06 -4.90 -19.98
C CYS A 845 21.71 -6.30 -19.86
N GLY A 846 22.04 -6.77 -18.65
CA GLY A 846 22.74 -8.05 -18.41
C GLY A 846 21.90 -9.31 -18.62
N PHE A 847 21.01 -9.35 -19.62
CA PHE A 847 20.04 -10.42 -19.85
C PHE A 847 20.68 -11.82 -19.97
N ILE A 848 21.81 -11.93 -20.67
CA ILE A 848 22.54 -13.19 -20.86
C ILE A 848 23.12 -13.69 -19.52
N GLN A 849 23.70 -12.79 -18.72
CA GLN A 849 24.28 -13.08 -17.41
C GLN A 849 23.19 -13.58 -16.44
N LYS A 850 22.02 -12.92 -16.42
CA LYS A 850 20.87 -13.36 -15.62
C LYS A 850 20.41 -14.77 -15.99
N ILE A 851 20.31 -15.08 -17.29
CA ILE A 851 19.93 -16.42 -17.76
C ILE A 851 20.98 -17.47 -17.38
N ARG A 852 22.28 -17.14 -17.50
CA ARG A 852 23.37 -18.04 -17.05
C ARG A 852 23.28 -18.30 -15.55
N MET A 853 23.02 -17.28 -14.73
CA MET A 853 22.90 -17.41 -13.28
C MET A 853 21.65 -18.20 -12.85
N GLN A 854 20.50 -17.98 -13.51
CA GLN A 854 19.30 -18.79 -13.27
C GLN A 854 19.53 -20.26 -13.66
N ARG A 855 20.28 -20.53 -14.73
CA ARG A 855 20.67 -21.89 -15.13
C ARG A 855 21.65 -22.54 -14.15
N SER A 856 22.64 -21.81 -13.62
CA SER A 856 23.55 -22.38 -12.60
C SER A 856 22.83 -22.63 -11.28
N TRP A 857 21.90 -21.76 -10.87
CA TRP A 857 21.07 -21.99 -9.68
C TRP A 857 20.06 -23.15 -9.85
N ASP A 858 19.44 -23.31 -11.02
CA ASP A 858 18.60 -24.48 -11.33
C ASP A 858 19.44 -25.77 -11.47
N ALA A 859 20.69 -25.66 -11.90
CA ALA A 859 21.66 -26.76 -11.89
C ALA A 859 22.14 -27.10 -10.46
N GLU A 860 22.28 -26.14 -9.54
CA GLU A 860 22.70 -26.45 -8.16
C GLU A 860 21.55 -26.89 -7.26
N TRP A 861 20.38 -26.25 -7.35
CA TRP A 861 19.27 -26.44 -6.39
C TRP A 861 18.02 -27.07 -7.01
N GLY A 862 18.04 -27.35 -8.31
CA GLY A 862 16.86 -27.80 -9.04
C GLY A 862 15.92 -26.66 -9.42
N ARG A 863 15.11 -26.89 -10.46
CA ARG A 863 14.20 -25.88 -10.99
C ARG A 863 13.02 -25.63 -10.05
N ILE A 864 12.82 -24.37 -9.66
CA ILE A 864 11.69 -23.95 -8.83
C ILE A 864 10.36 -24.33 -9.52
N GLY A 865 9.56 -25.17 -8.85
CA GLY A 865 8.29 -25.70 -9.37
C GLY A 865 8.38 -27.09 -10.01
N ARG A 866 9.59 -27.67 -10.11
CA ARG A 866 9.82 -29.07 -10.47
C ARG A 866 10.72 -29.73 -9.43
N GLU A 867 12.00 -29.94 -9.70
CA GLU A 867 12.93 -30.52 -8.71
C GLU A 867 12.95 -29.75 -7.38
N GLY A 868 12.76 -28.42 -7.42
CA GLY A 868 12.61 -27.54 -6.26
C GLY A 868 11.19 -27.40 -5.70
N ASN A 869 10.24 -28.27 -6.06
CA ASN A 869 8.94 -28.39 -5.40
C ASN A 869 8.94 -29.65 -4.49
N LEU A 870 8.61 -29.46 -3.20
CA LEU A 870 8.54 -30.52 -2.20
C LEU A 870 7.53 -31.64 -2.56
N TRP A 871 6.54 -31.36 -3.41
CA TRP A 871 5.50 -32.32 -3.81
C TRP A 871 5.61 -32.77 -5.26
N TRP A 872 6.76 -32.59 -5.90
CA TRP A 872 6.98 -32.97 -7.30
C TRP A 872 7.11 -34.49 -7.48
N LEU A 873 6.18 -35.09 -8.21
CA LEU A 873 6.13 -36.53 -8.48
C LEU A 873 7.08 -36.99 -9.60
N GLY A 874 8.03 -36.15 -10.02
CA GLY A 874 9.01 -36.43 -11.06
C GLY A 874 8.52 -36.20 -12.50
N SER A 875 7.22 -36.31 -12.78
CA SER A 875 6.63 -35.98 -14.09
C SER A 875 5.27 -35.30 -13.98
N GLY A 876 4.96 -34.44 -14.96
CA GLY A 876 3.70 -33.70 -14.98
C GLY A 876 2.48 -34.61 -15.18
N ARG A 877 2.66 -35.74 -15.89
CA ARG A 877 1.64 -36.78 -16.05
C ARG A 877 1.24 -37.38 -14.70
N LYS A 878 2.20 -37.69 -13.81
CA LYS A 878 1.89 -38.17 -12.45
C LYS A 878 1.14 -37.13 -11.62
N GLY A 879 1.48 -35.85 -11.76
CA GLY A 879 0.77 -34.74 -11.10
C GLY A 879 -0.67 -34.52 -11.60
N TRP A 880 -0.93 -34.83 -12.87
CA TRP A 880 -2.27 -34.90 -13.45
C TRP A 880 -3.05 -36.12 -12.92
N GLU A 881 -2.45 -37.30 -12.97
CA GLU A 881 -3.06 -38.57 -12.52
C GLU A 881 -3.38 -38.57 -11.01
N ASP A 882 -2.56 -37.94 -10.16
CA ASP A 882 -2.83 -37.74 -8.72
C ASP A 882 -4.18 -37.07 -8.44
N VAL A 883 -4.59 -36.11 -9.28
CA VAL A 883 -5.87 -35.38 -9.14
C VAL A 883 -6.99 -36.02 -9.95
N MET A 884 -6.73 -36.38 -11.21
CA MET A 884 -7.76 -36.77 -12.17
C MET A 884 -8.04 -38.28 -12.17
N GLY A 885 -7.18 -39.08 -11.55
CA GLY A 885 -7.17 -40.54 -11.64
C GLY A 885 -6.28 -41.05 -12.78
N ASP A 886 -6.10 -42.37 -12.84
CA ASP A 886 -5.42 -43.10 -13.91
C ASP A 886 -6.31 -43.30 -15.16
N TRP A 887 -7.63 -43.42 -14.97
CA TRP A 887 -8.60 -43.68 -16.04
C TRP A 887 -8.94 -42.44 -16.87
N TRP A 888 -8.50 -42.42 -18.13
CA TRP A 888 -8.58 -41.26 -19.04
C TRP A 888 -10.00 -40.74 -19.30
N VAL A 889 -11.02 -41.61 -19.35
CA VAL A 889 -12.43 -41.19 -19.51
C VAL A 889 -12.87 -40.33 -18.32
N GLY A 890 -12.40 -40.69 -17.12
CA GLY A 890 -12.59 -39.91 -15.91
C GLY A 890 -11.83 -38.58 -15.88
N TRP A 891 -10.96 -38.29 -16.85
CA TRP A 891 -10.36 -36.94 -16.97
C TRP A 891 -11.31 -35.95 -17.64
N ILE A 892 -12.32 -36.44 -18.37
CA ILE A 892 -13.35 -35.64 -19.04
C ILE A 892 -14.62 -35.62 -18.18
N PHE A 893 -15.08 -36.79 -17.74
CA PHE A 893 -16.35 -36.94 -17.02
C PHE A 893 -16.18 -36.92 -15.49
N PRO A 894 -17.18 -36.43 -14.73
CA PRO A 894 -17.13 -36.23 -13.28
C PRO A 894 -17.30 -37.56 -12.51
N VAL A 895 -16.48 -38.56 -12.84
CA VAL A 895 -16.61 -39.94 -12.35
C VAL A 895 -15.33 -40.39 -11.65
N GLY A 896 -15.48 -41.06 -10.51
CA GLY A 896 -14.36 -41.49 -9.66
C GLY A 896 -13.76 -40.37 -8.81
N ARG A 897 -12.54 -40.62 -8.29
CA ARG A 897 -11.80 -39.73 -7.38
C ARG A 897 -10.34 -39.62 -7.81
N GLY A 898 -9.60 -38.65 -7.24
CA GLY A 898 -8.14 -38.61 -7.35
C GLY A 898 -7.48 -39.78 -6.60
N LEU A 899 -6.19 -40.00 -6.85
CA LEU A 899 -5.44 -41.13 -6.29
C LEU A 899 -5.03 -40.90 -4.82
N SER A 900 -4.84 -39.63 -4.41
CA SER A 900 -4.53 -39.27 -3.03
C SER A 900 -5.75 -39.28 -2.09
N ASP A 901 -5.54 -39.74 -0.85
CA ASP A 901 -6.52 -39.74 0.24
C ASP A 901 -6.81 -38.34 0.83
N GLY A 902 -5.95 -37.36 0.56
CA GLY A 902 -5.97 -36.01 1.12
C GLY A 902 -5.12 -35.81 2.38
N LEU A 903 -4.57 -36.88 2.95
CA LEU A 903 -3.86 -36.90 4.24
C LEU A 903 -2.37 -37.13 4.06
N ASN A 904 -2.01 -38.07 3.19
CA ASN A 904 -0.66 -38.56 2.98
C ASN A 904 -0.12 -38.11 1.62
N TYR A 905 1.11 -37.60 1.61
CA TYR A 905 1.81 -37.16 0.41
C TYR A 905 3.28 -37.57 0.48
N THR A 906 3.76 -38.25 -0.56
CA THR A 906 5.18 -38.55 -0.75
C THR A 906 5.93 -37.25 -0.99
N ALA A 907 6.88 -36.92 -0.11
CA ALA A 907 7.80 -35.81 -0.31
C ALA A 907 8.82 -36.14 -1.42
N ASN A 908 9.21 -35.14 -2.19
CA ASN A 908 10.27 -35.23 -3.18
C ASN A 908 11.62 -35.49 -2.47
N PRO A 909 12.33 -36.61 -2.75
CA PRO A 909 13.54 -37.02 -2.02
C PRO A 909 14.78 -36.13 -2.29
N ARG A 910 14.61 -35.01 -2.99
CA ARG A 910 15.57 -33.91 -3.12
C ARG A 910 15.52 -32.91 -1.95
N PHE A 911 14.62 -33.16 -1.00
CA PHE A 911 14.50 -32.43 0.26
C PHE A 911 14.96 -33.32 1.41
N ASP A 912 15.26 -32.72 2.57
CA ASP A 912 15.48 -33.50 3.79
C ASP A 912 14.16 -33.94 4.46
N GLU A 913 14.27 -34.81 5.46
CA GLU A 913 13.14 -35.35 6.24
C GLU A 913 12.31 -34.26 6.95
N ALA A 914 12.91 -33.09 7.17
CA ALA A 914 12.26 -31.94 7.76
C ALA A 914 11.58 -31.03 6.71
N GLY A 915 11.79 -31.28 5.40
CA GLY A 915 11.23 -30.52 4.28
C GLY A 915 12.08 -29.34 3.82
N ARG A 916 13.36 -29.31 4.16
CA ARG A 916 14.32 -28.27 3.74
C ARG A 916 14.98 -28.64 2.42
N TRP A 917 15.36 -27.64 1.63
CA TRP A 917 16.03 -27.83 0.34
C TRP A 917 17.44 -28.41 0.54
N ARG A 918 17.85 -29.32 -0.34
CA ARG A 918 19.22 -29.83 -0.44
C ARG A 918 19.87 -29.38 -1.76
N ARG A 919 21.19 -29.19 -1.79
CA ARG A 919 21.95 -28.97 -3.05
C ARG A 919 21.97 -30.29 -3.87
N ARG A 920 22.15 -30.22 -5.19
CA ARG A 920 22.14 -31.40 -6.09
C ARG A 920 23.13 -32.48 -5.69
N LYS A 921 24.29 -32.10 -5.15
CA LYS A 921 25.32 -33.02 -4.61
C LYS A 921 24.83 -33.87 -3.42
N GLU A 922 23.81 -33.39 -2.71
CA GLU A 922 23.19 -34.01 -1.52
C GLU A 922 21.89 -34.76 -1.86
N TRP A 923 21.47 -34.78 -3.14
CA TRP A 923 20.35 -35.58 -3.60
C TRP A 923 20.76 -37.06 -3.76
N PRO A 924 19.83 -38.03 -3.72
CA PRO A 924 20.14 -39.43 -3.98
C PRO A 924 20.80 -39.61 -5.35
N VAL A 925 21.80 -40.50 -5.45
CA VAL A 925 22.70 -40.62 -6.62
C VAL A 925 21.95 -40.75 -7.96
N GLY A 926 20.90 -41.57 -8.03
CA GLY A 926 20.08 -41.75 -9.24
C GLY A 926 19.10 -40.60 -9.54
N LEU A 927 19.22 -39.46 -8.84
CA LEU A 927 18.37 -38.28 -8.99
C LEU A 927 19.14 -36.97 -9.14
N GLN A 928 20.48 -37.00 -8.97
CA GLN A 928 21.40 -35.88 -9.22
C GLN A 928 21.34 -35.47 -10.70
#